data_AF-A0A9D5KA59-F1
#
_entry.id   AF-A0A9D5KA59-F1
#
_cell.length_a   1.000
_cell.length_b   1.000
_cell.length_c   1.000
_cell.angle_alpha   90.00
_cell.angle_beta   90.00
_cell.angle_gamma   90.00
#
_symmetry.space_group_name_H-M   'P 1'
#
loop_
_entity.id
_entity.type
_entity.pdbx_description
1 polymer ?
#
loop_
_entity_poly.entity_id
_entity_poly.type
_entity_poly.pdbx_seq_one_letter_code
_entity_poly.pdbx_strand_id
1 'polypeptide(L)'
;MANVFSKIFGTKQDREIRRMLPMVEEVNEIILALHDYGESPRITDLLGIDKDEIIGQSREFEKKWAELVRGIADDDPERAQKLRKAEEEAAEWFIFSADGSPPVYDWRAVYWGIEYSMRAKDKWAGAGDDWILVHLEERVGKPIYKELRAELGKIDKNAFDAWLSAKKELSERVRPALVARTRGWQRVLAERAKEIAEEVKKTDEDARKDLWKKRTNEALEPIKIEAFALVRETCYLRLGDSWDVRGFSTTWDMFPFNVQIIGAVVLHEGKITEMRTGEGKTLAATMPLYLNALMGRGAHLVTHNDFLASRDKEWMGPIYEYLGLTVGVIHTGMNPHERRPEYACDITYGTNNEFGFDYLRDNMVHSLDRKAQRGHAYAIVDEVDSLLIDEARTPLIISGPTEYVDRGYQRYKSGVERLFRTQQRLSNERAAEAERLIKEEKEMDAAKLLLMVKRSTPKHKRLLRFQKEGSIKRLIDDVELMHMREKKLHELDAENYFTYDEHMRAVELNDKGRELLNPRDPDAFTLPDLSTGLDAIDKRKDLPAKQKLKKKEELYQEYASKSEMLNNHHALLKAYVLFNKDEDYIVDGGKVVIVDSFTGRPQPGRRYSDGLHEALEAKEGVRVQEETQTVASITHQNYFRMYEKLAGMTGTAMTDANEFVQVYKMDDPIAIPTNKPVRRIDYTDIVYATRNEKYQAVIEEIEYWHETGRPILVGTTSVDVSEILSRLLKRKGINHNVLNAKQHQREAEIVREAGKKHKVTIATNMAGRGTDIKLTPEVLDIETKCRIEKAQTEQEIEKFKSSKDCQKDFPTGLLIIGTERHESRRIDNQLRGRSGRQGDPGASRFFLSLEDDLLRIFGADRMQKAIEGFSKNEMEPISTPLVTRAIENAQKRVEQNNFEMRKRLLEYDDVMNRQREEIYATRDEILAGEDLDGLCRFIYGEVIDLIISERLTGSMEEWDWEGLQADFITYFMVGFEIPSAEERAKLKLDGLSDKLLIIADKAFSARKELMAEKFDDFQKLVLLMTIDKRWREHLREMDELKKGIGLRQYGQKDPVIEYKREAFGKYEEMVRTFQKEVTKLLFRAQLKQAPVRRQAPVHAHKDDASGIPAGQAEQPTGAPGVNPQ
;
A
#
# COMPACT_ATOMS: atom_id res chain seq x y z
N MET A 1 4.05 -43.62 2.22
CA MET A 1 2.57 -43.56 2.21
C MET A 1 2.03 -42.25 1.64
N ALA A 2 2.47 -41.06 2.09
CA ALA A 2 1.98 -39.76 1.59
C ALA A 2 2.08 -39.56 0.04
N ASN A 3 3.22 -39.92 -0.58
CA ASN A 3 3.41 -39.87 -2.04
C ASN A 3 2.57 -40.88 -2.84
N VAL A 4 2.05 -41.92 -2.20
CA VAL A 4 1.18 -42.92 -2.85
C VAL A 4 -0.28 -42.46 -2.74
N PHE A 5 -0.66 -41.90 -1.58
CA PHE A 5 -1.97 -41.28 -1.38
C PHE A 5 -2.18 -40.03 -2.25
N SER A 6 -1.16 -39.19 -2.46
CA SER A 6 -1.28 -38.03 -3.38
C SER A 6 -1.43 -38.46 -4.85
N LYS A 7 -0.82 -39.58 -5.26
CA LYS A 7 -0.95 -40.14 -6.61
C LYS A 7 -2.32 -40.77 -6.88
N ILE A 8 -2.98 -41.29 -5.84
CA ILE A 8 -4.28 -41.98 -5.95
C ILE A 8 -5.45 -41.01 -5.72
N PHE A 9 -5.33 -40.09 -4.75
CA PHE A 9 -6.43 -39.22 -4.31
C PHE A 9 -6.22 -37.72 -4.59
N GLY A 10 -5.14 -37.35 -5.27
CA GLY A 10 -4.75 -35.95 -5.49
C GLY A 10 -4.18 -35.27 -4.25
N THR A 11 -3.59 -34.09 -4.44
CA THR A 11 -3.16 -33.15 -3.39
C THR A 11 -4.36 -32.55 -2.64
N LYS A 12 -4.13 -31.86 -1.51
CA LYS A 12 -5.18 -31.12 -0.78
C LYS A 12 -5.92 -30.14 -1.71
N GLN A 13 -5.17 -29.46 -2.59
CA GLN A 13 -5.68 -28.53 -3.59
C GLN A 13 -6.55 -29.23 -4.64
N ASP A 14 -6.11 -30.40 -5.14
CA ASP A 14 -6.90 -31.17 -6.13
C ASP A 14 -8.28 -31.56 -5.58
N ARG A 15 -8.37 -31.86 -4.27
CA ARG A 15 -9.63 -32.18 -3.61
C ARG A 15 -10.53 -30.96 -3.47
N GLU A 16 -9.97 -29.79 -3.15
CA GLU A 16 -10.73 -28.54 -3.10
C GLU A 16 -11.27 -28.15 -4.47
N ILE A 17 -10.46 -28.25 -5.52
CA ILE A 17 -10.90 -27.99 -6.90
C ILE A 17 -12.02 -28.97 -7.31
N ARG A 18 -11.85 -30.27 -7.04
CA ARG A 18 -12.89 -31.27 -7.34
C ARG A 18 -14.20 -31.01 -6.63
N ARG A 19 -14.18 -30.43 -5.43
CA ARG A 19 -15.40 -30.04 -4.70
C ARG A 19 -16.18 -28.94 -5.42
N MET A 20 -15.50 -28.10 -6.21
CA MET A 20 -16.11 -26.98 -6.93
C MET A 20 -16.66 -27.38 -8.30
N LEU A 21 -16.21 -28.50 -8.89
CA LEU A 21 -16.63 -28.94 -10.22
C LEU A 21 -18.15 -29.11 -10.40
N PRO A 22 -18.89 -29.76 -9.47
CA PRO A 22 -20.35 -29.88 -9.62
C PRO A 22 -21.05 -28.52 -9.72
N MET A 23 -20.56 -27.52 -8.98
CA MET A 23 -21.10 -26.16 -9.05
C MET A 23 -20.82 -25.50 -10.40
N VAL A 24 -19.65 -25.77 -10.99
CA VAL A 24 -19.35 -25.29 -12.36
C VAL A 24 -20.27 -25.95 -13.38
N GLU A 25 -20.56 -27.24 -13.22
CA GLU A 25 -21.53 -27.96 -14.05
C GLU A 25 -22.93 -27.34 -13.92
N GLU A 26 -23.41 -27.09 -12.72
CA GLU A 26 -24.71 -26.43 -12.49
C GLU A 26 -24.78 -25.02 -13.12
N VAL A 27 -23.72 -24.21 -13.02
CA VAL A 27 -23.65 -22.91 -13.70
C VAL A 27 -23.74 -23.09 -15.22
N ASN A 28 -23.06 -24.10 -15.77
CA ASN A 28 -23.13 -24.41 -17.21
C ASN A 28 -24.54 -24.86 -17.62
N GLU A 29 -25.21 -25.70 -16.83
CA GLU A 29 -26.58 -26.16 -17.10
C GLU A 29 -27.58 -25.01 -17.15
N ILE A 30 -27.47 -24.01 -16.26
CA ILE A 30 -28.35 -22.84 -16.28
C ILE A 30 -28.15 -22.02 -17.57
N ILE A 31 -26.90 -21.85 -18.03
CA ILE A 31 -26.60 -21.12 -19.28
C ILE A 31 -27.16 -21.89 -20.48
N LEU A 32 -26.95 -23.20 -20.53
CA LEU A 32 -27.49 -24.05 -21.60
C LEU A 32 -29.01 -23.96 -21.64
N ALA A 33 -29.66 -23.96 -20.48
CA ALA A 33 -31.09 -23.73 -20.38
C ALA A 33 -31.44 -22.33 -20.93
N LEU A 34 -30.81 -21.25 -20.49
CA LEU A 34 -31.12 -19.88 -20.95
C LEU A 34 -31.09 -19.73 -22.48
N HIS A 35 -30.15 -20.40 -23.14
CA HIS A 35 -30.05 -20.42 -24.60
C HIS A 35 -31.09 -21.32 -25.29
N ASP A 36 -31.79 -22.17 -24.53
CA ASP A 36 -32.78 -23.11 -25.04
C ASP A 36 -34.13 -22.43 -25.39
N TYR A 37 -34.40 -21.22 -24.91
CA TYR A 37 -35.58 -20.38 -25.22
C TYR A 37 -36.92 -21.12 -25.49
N GLY A 38 -37.25 -22.15 -24.69
CA GLY A 38 -38.55 -22.80 -24.86
C GLY A 38 -38.97 -23.88 -23.87
N GLU A 39 -38.06 -24.62 -23.22
CA GLU A 39 -38.51 -25.83 -22.50
C GLU A 39 -38.20 -25.90 -21.00
N SER A 40 -37.28 -25.10 -20.45
CA SER A 40 -36.90 -25.21 -19.03
C SER A 40 -37.71 -24.30 -18.09
N PRO A 41 -38.44 -24.86 -17.10
CA PRO A 41 -39.17 -24.08 -16.07
C PRO A 41 -38.26 -23.18 -15.22
N ARG A 42 -36.97 -23.52 -15.09
CA ARG A 42 -35.98 -22.73 -14.35
C ARG A 42 -35.71 -21.36 -15.01
N ILE A 43 -35.87 -21.25 -16.33
CA ILE A 43 -35.60 -20.01 -17.07
C ILE A 43 -36.72 -19.00 -16.89
N THR A 44 -37.98 -19.44 -16.93
CA THR A 44 -39.14 -18.58 -16.70
C THR A 44 -39.11 -17.96 -15.30
N ASP A 45 -38.62 -18.70 -14.32
CA ASP A 45 -38.42 -18.21 -12.94
C ASP A 45 -37.21 -17.28 -12.82
N LEU A 46 -36.13 -17.52 -13.58
CA LEU A 46 -34.90 -16.71 -13.55
C LEU A 46 -35.07 -15.36 -14.28
N LEU A 47 -35.69 -15.39 -15.47
CA LEU A 47 -35.89 -14.22 -16.32
C LEU A 47 -37.20 -13.48 -16.01
N GLY A 48 -38.21 -14.11 -15.41
CA GLY A 48 -39.49 -13.46 -15.09
C GLY A 48 -40.27 -12.98 -16.33
N ILE A 49 -40.01 -13.59 -17.49
CA ILE A 49 -40.66 -13.31 -18.78
C ILE A 49 -41.59 -14.47 -19.11
N ASP A 50 -42.76 -14.18 -19.71
CA ASP A 50 -43.73 -15.20 -20.13
C ASP A 50 -43.10 -16.16 -21.17
N LYS A 51 -43.27 -17.46 -20.92
CA LYS A 51 -42.77 -18.56 -21.75
C LYS A 51 -43.22 -18.42 -23.20
N ASP A 52 -44.46 -17.98 -23.43
CA ASP A 52 -45.05 -17.90 -24.76
C ASP A 52 -44.50 -16.72 -25.58
N GLU A 53 -44.06 -15.66 -24.91
CA GLU A 53 -43.49 -14.46 -25.53
C GLU A 53 -42.06 -14.70 -26.05
N ILE A 54 -41.26 -15.46 -25.30
CA ILE A 54 -39.91 -15.89 -25.68
C ILE A 54 -39.95 -16.89 -26.83
N ILE A 55 -40.82 -17.91 -26.74
CA ILE A 55 -40.98 -18.94 -27.79
C ILE A 55 -41.44 -18.30 -29.10
N GLY A 56 -42.35 -17.31 -29.04
CA GLY A 56 -42.82 -16.58 -30.21
C GLY A 56 -41.69 -15.86 -30.95
N GLN A 57 -40.74 -15.26 -30.23
CA GLN A 57 -39.63 -14.49 -30.78
C GLN A 57 -38.48 -15.39 -31.27
N SER A 58 -38.18 -16.49 -30.57
CA SER A 58 -37.24 -17.51 -31.05
C SER A 58 -37.74 -18.11 -32.37
N ARG A 59 -39.04 -18.40 -32.46
CA ARG A 59 -39.67 -18.88 -33.70
C ARG A 59 -39.69 -17.83 -34.81
N GLU A 60 -39.81 -16.54 -34.50
CA GLU A 60 -39.73 -15.46 -35.49
C GLU A 60 -38.30 -15.28 -36.02
N PHE A 61 -37.29 -15.42 -35.15
CA PHE A 61 -35.88 -15.44 -35.54
C PHE A 61 -35.54 -16.69 -36.36
N GLU A 62 -35.98 -17.88 -35.93
CA GLU A 62 -35.88 -19.14 -36.69
C GLU A 62 -36.51 -19.01 -38.07
N LYS A 63 -37.67 -18.33 -38.16
CA LYS A 63 -38.35 -18.08 -39.42
C LYS A 63 -37.57 -17.12 -40.32
N LYS A 64 -37.08 -15.99 -39.79
CA LYS A 64 -36.24 -15.03 -40.55
C LYS A 64 -34.90 -15.63 -40.98
N TRP A 65 -34.29 -16.46 -40.14
CA TRP A 65 -33.06 -17.19 -40.45
C TRP A 65 -33.30 -18.28 -41.49
N ALA A 66 -34.37 -19.07 -41.37
CA ALA A 66 -34.75 -20.05 -42.37
C ALA A 66 -35.15 -19.41 -43.70
N GLU A 67 -35.76 -18.22 -43.68
CA GLU A 67 -36.03 -17.40 -44.87
C GLU A 67 -34.74 -16.83 -45.49
N LEU A 68 -33.77 -16.40 -44.68
CA LEU A 68 -32.45 -15.95 -45.13
C LEU A 68 -31.64 -17.09 -45.77
N VAL A 69 -31.61 -18.26 -45.12
CA VAL A 69 -30.93 -19.47 -45.61
C VAL A 69 -31.61 -20.01 -46.87
N ARG A 70 -32.95 -19.95 -46.95
CA ARG A 70 -33.70 -20.28 -48.18
C ARG A 70 -33.45 -19.28 -49.30
N GLY A 71 -33.38 -17.98 -49.00
CA GLY A 71 -33.05 -16.94 -49.98
C GLY A 71 -31.64 -17.08 -50.55
N ILE A 72 -30.68 -17.60 -49.76
CA ILE A 72 -29.32 -17.93 -50.23
C ILE A 72 -29.30 -19.20 -51.11
N ALA A 73 -30.27 -20.10 -50.94
CA ALA A 73 -30.38 -21.35 -51.70
C ALA A 73 -30.99 -21.17 -53.10
N ASP A 74 -31.73 -20.09 -53.34
CA ASP A 74 -32.42 -19.86 -54.63
C ASP A 74 -31.48 -19.38 -55.76
N ASP A 75 -30.23 -19.01 -55.44
CA ASP A 75 -29.23 -18.55 -56.43
C ASP A 75 -28.34 -19.67 -57.01
N ASP A 76 -28.42 -20.91 -56.48
CA ASP A 76 -27.67 -22.06 -57.02
C ASP A 76 -28.34 -23.42 -56.69
N PRO A 77 -28.96 -24.10 -57.68
CA PRO A 77 -29.66 -25.37 -57.51
C PRO A 77 -28.79 -26.52 -56.96
N GLU A 78 -27.50 -26.54 -57.26
CA GLU A 78 -26.59 -27.59 -56.81
C GLU A 78 -26.21 -27.42 -55.32
N ARG A 79 -26.21 -26.15 -54.87
CA ARG A 79 -25.96 -25.75 -53.49
C ARG A 79 -27.15 -26.03 -52.59
N ALA A 80 -28.37 -25.79 -53.09
CA ALA A 80 -29.62 -26.12 -52.41
C ALA A 80 -29.79 -27.64 -52.19
N GLN A 81 -29.29 -28.46 -53.11
CA GLN A 81 -29.36 -29.91 -53.01
C GLN A 81 -28.33 -30.47 -52.00
N LYS A 82 -27.14 -29.86 -51.90
CA LYS A 82 -26.12 -30.24 -50.89
C LYS A 82 -26.53 -29.82 -49.47
N LEU A 83 -27.16 -28.67 -49.31
CA LEU A 83 -27.71 -28.21 -48.03
C LEU A 83 -28.85 -29.13 -47.54
N ARG A 84 -29.80 -29.50 -48.41
CA ARG A 84 -30.87 -30.44 -48.06
C ARG A 84 -30.37 -31.84 -47.70
N LYS A 85 -29.34 -32.32 -48.40
CA LYS A 85 -28.74 -33.62 -48.10
C LYS A 85 -27.98 -33.62 -46.77
N ALA A 86 -27.31 -32.51 -46.45
CA ALA A 86 -26.68 -32.32 -45.14
C ALA A 86 -27.72 -32.17 -44.01
N GLU A 87 -28.87 -31.55 -44.27
CA GLU A 87 -30.01 -31.50 -43.33
C GLU A 87 -30.64 -32.89 -43.11
N GLU A 88 -30.79 -33.70 -44.15
CA GLU A 88 -31.32 -35.09 -44.06
C GLU A 88 -30.35 -36.02 -43.31
N GLU A 89 -29.04 -35.91 -43.56
CA GLU A 89 -28.02 -36.73 -42.87
C GLU A 89 -27.81 -36.28 -41.40
N ALA A 90 -27.99 -34.99 -41.09
CA ALA A 90 -27.94 -34.48 -39.71
C ALA A 90 -29.19 -34.86 -38.88
N ALA A 91 -30.34 -35.13 -39.53
CA ALA A 91 -31.58 -35.52 -38.87
C ALA A 91 -31.53 -36.94 -38.26
N GLU A 92 -30.65 -37.82 -38.74
CA GLU A 92 -30.48 -39.18 -38.21
C GLU A 92 -29.68 -39.23 -36.88
N TRP A 93 -29.12 -38.11 -36.41
CA TRP A 93 -28.07 -38.09 -35.37
C TRP A 93 -28.53 -37.62 -33.96
N PHE A 94 -29.84 -37.56 -33.65
CA PHE A 94 -30.35 -37.06 -32.36
C PHE A 94 -31.11 -38.09 -31.51
N ILE A 95 -30.92 -38.01 -30.18
CA ILE A 95 -31.53 -38.88 -29.17
C ILE A 95 -33.04 -38.61 -29.11
N PHE A 96 -33.84 -39.68 -29.23
CA PHE A 96 -35.28 -39.66 -28.96
C PHE A 96 -35.56 -39.06 -27.57
N SER A 97 -36.49 -38.11 -27.50
CA SER A 97 -37.10 -37.75 -26.22
C SER A 97 -37.72 -39.02 -25.60
N ALA A 98 -37.61 -39.17 -24.27
CA ALA A 98 -38.08 -40.38 -23.57
C ALA A 98 -39.60 -40.65 -23.73
N ASP A 99 -40.34 -39.72 -24.33
CA ASP A 99 -41.78 -39.80 -24.61
C ASP A 99 -42.14 -40.11 -26.08
N GLY A 100 -41.15 -40.28 -26.97
CA GLY A 100 -41.37 -40.66 -28.37
C GLY A 100 -41.81 -39.52 -29.29
N SER A 101 -41.57 -38.26 -28.90
CA SER A 101 -41.75 -37.11 -29.80
C SER A 101 -40.67 -37.09 -30.90
N PRO A 102 -40.95 -36.51 -32.11
CA PRO A 102 -39.97 -36.41 -33.18
C PRO A 102 -38.72 -35.62 -32.73
N PRO A 103 -37.51 -35.95 -33.23
CA PRO A 103 -36.29 -35.25 -32.82
C PRO A 103 -36.41 -33.76 -33.16
N VAL A 104 -36.27 -32.93 -32.12
CA VAL A 104 -36.03 -31.49 -32.28
C VAL A 104 -34.61 -31.37 -32.81
N TYR A 105 -34.45 -30.86 -34.04
CA TYR A 105 -33.14 -30.56 -34.63
C TYR A 105 -32.31 -29.71 -33.64
N ASP A 106 -31.13 -30.18 -33.20
CA ASP A 106 -30.22 -29.32 -32.44
C ASP A 106 -29.44 -28.40 -33.40
N TRP A 107 -30.15 -27.40 -33.89
CA TRP A 107 -29.61 -26.33 -34.74
C TRP A 107 -28.52 -25.53 -34.01
N ARG A 108 -28.31 -25.70 -32.71
CA ARG A 108 -27.32 -24.97 -31.90
C ARG A 108 -25.90 -25.43 -32.22
N ALA A 109 -25.68 -26.71 -32.49
CA ALA A 109 -24.37 -27.21 -32.90
C ALA A 109 -23.95 -26.66 -34.29
N VAL A 110 -24.91 -26.56 -35.22
CA VAL A 110 -24.71 -25.98 -36.55
C VAL A 110 -24.52 -24.46 -36.46
N TYR A 111 -25.28 -23.78 -35.61
CA TYR A 111 -25.17 -22.35 -35.31
C TYR A 111 -23.83 -21.98 -34.67
N TRP A 112 -23.36 -22.73 -33.67
CA TRP A 112 -22.04 -22.55 -33.07
C TRP A 112 -20.91 -22.84 -34.08
N GLY A 113 -21.08 -23.83 -34.96
CA GLY A 113 -20.12 -24.12 -36.03
C GLY A 113 -20.05 -23.03 -37.12
N ILE A 114 -21.20 -22.41 -37.43
CA ILE A 114 -21.31 -21.26 -38.35
C ILE A 114 -20.68 -20.01 -37.73
N GLU A 115 -21.05 -19.68 -36.48
CA GLU A 115 -20.52 -18.55 -35.72
C GLU A 115 -19.00 -18.65 -35.58
N TYR A 116 -18.48 -19.85 -35.30
CA TYR A 116 -17.04 -20.13 -35.21
C TYR A 116 -16.32 -19.91 -36.56
N SER A 117 -16.90 -20.40 -37.65
CA SER A 117 -16.27 -20.32 -38.97
C SER A 117 -16.27 -18.91 -39.57
N MET A 118 -17.22 -18.06 -39.18
CA MET A 118 -17.26 -16.65 -39.55
C MET A 118 -16.26 -15.82 -38.72
N ARG A 119 -16.08 -16.12 -37.44
CA ARG A 119 -15.05 -15.51 -36.57
C ARG A 119 -13.62 -15.78 -37.03
N ALA A 120 -13.38 -16.88 -37.75
CA ALA A 120 -12.06 -17.24 -38.25
C ALA A 120 -11.58 -16.45 -39.48
N LYS A 121 -12.45 -15.66 -40.14
CA LYS A 121 -12.15 -15.02 -41.43
C LYS A 121 -11.61 -13.59 -41.37
N ASP A 122 -11.86 -12.85 -40.30
CA ASP A 122 -11.34 -11.50 -40.10
C ASP A 122 -10.78 -11.40 -38.68
N LYS A 123 -9.55 -10.89 -38.52
CA LYS A 123 -8.90 -10.29 -37.32
C LYS A 123 -9.10 -10.85 -35.90
N TRP A 124 -9.74 -12.00 -35.69
CA TRP A 124 -10.21 -12.47 -34.38
C TRP A 124 -9.64 -13.85 -34.00
N ALA A 125 -8.35 -14.07 -34.26
CA ALA A 125 -7.62 -15.25 -33.78
C ALA A 125 -7.26 -15.09 -32.29
N GLY A 126 -8.21 -15.36 -31.40
CA GLY A 126 -7.93 -15.26 -29.96
C GLY A 126 -9.11 -15.45 -29.02
N ALA A 127 -9.95 -16.48 -29.18
CA ALA A 127 -10.88 -16.91 -28.12
C ALA A 127 -11.49 -18.29 -28.41
N GLY A 128 -11.56 -19.15 -27.38
CA GLY A 128 -12.65 -20.10 -27.15
C GLY A 128 -12.75 -21.36 -28.02
N ASP A 129 -12.54 -22.51 -27.39
CA ASP A 129 -13.20 -23.80 -27.65
C ASP A 129 -13.04 -24.46 -29.04
N ASP A 130 -11.87 -25.08 -29.21
CA ASP A 130 -11.58 -26.10 -30.24
C ASP A 130 -12.37 -27.42 -30.04
N TRP A 131 -13.17 -27.58 -28.98
CA TRP A 131 -13.90 -28.83 -28.74
C TRP A 131 -14.84 -29.16 -29.91
N ILE A 132 -15.62 -28.18 -30.39
CA ILE A 132 -16.56 -28.37 -31.49
C ILE A 132 -15.81 -28.67 -32.80
N LEU A 133 -14.72 -27.95 -33.09
CA LEU A 133 -13.93 -28.13 -34.31
C LEU A 133 -13.11 -29.42 -34.34
N VAL A 134 -12.49 -29.80 -33.22
CA VAL A 134 -11.73 -31.05 -33.10
C VAL A 134 -12.69 -32.25 -33.18
N HIS A 135 -13.89 -32.16 -32.57
CA HIS A 135 -14.92 -33.20 -32.74
C HIS A 135 -15.48 -33.27 -34.16
N LEU A 136 -15.58 -32.14 -34.88
CA LEU A 136 -15.95 -32.10 -36.29
C LEU A 136 -14.85 -32.72 -37.17
N GLU A 137 -13.59 -32.29 -37.05
CA GLU A 137 -12.47 -32.80 -37.86
C GLU A 137 -12.21 -34.30 -37.64
N GLU A 138 -12.29 -34.76 -36.39
CA GLU A 138 -12.13 -36.19 -36.04
C GLU A 138 -13.25 -37.08 -36.61
N ARG A 139 -14.44 -36.54 -36.89
CA ARG A 139 -15.63 -37.33 -37.24
C ARG A 139 -16.09 -37.22 -38.69
N VAL A 140 -15.99 -36.05 -39.33
CA VAL A 140 -16.27 -35.92 -40.79
C VAL A 140 -15.03 -36.17 -41.65
N GLY A 141 -13.85 -36.23 -41.04
CA GLY A 141 -12.58 -36.42 -41.73
C GLY A 141 -12.08 -35.16 -42.43
N LYS A 142 -10.74 -35.05 -42.52
CA LYS A 142 -10.02 -33.90 -43.10
C LYS A 142 -10.51 -33.38 -44.46
N PRO A 143 -10.99 -34.20 -45.42
CA PRO A 143 -11.46 -33.72 -46.72
C PRO A 143 -12.75 -32.90 -46.59
N ILE A 144 -13.75 -33.43 -45.89
CA ILE A 144 -15.07 -32.82 -45.69
C ILE A 144 -14.96 -31.58 -44.80
N TYR A 145 -14.12 -31.66 -43.76
CA TYR A 145 -13.80 -30.51 -42.90
C TYR A 145 -13.19 -29.33 -43.68
N LYS A 146 -12.30 -29.59 -44.65
CA LYS A 146 -11.72 -28.55 -45.52
C LYS A 146 -12.78 -27.91 -46.43
N GLU A 147 -13.73 -28.68 -46.94
CA GLU A 147 -14.82 -28.19 -47.79
C GLU A 147 -15.86 -27.39 -46.99
N LEU A 148 -16.26 -27.87 -45.81
CA LEU A 148 -17.13 -27.15 -44.88
C LEU A 148 -16.50 -25.82 -44.42
N ARG A 149 -15.22 -25.82 -44.06
CA ARG A 149 -14.48 -24.60 -43.71
C ARG A 149 -14.37 -23.62 -44.88
N ALA A 150 -14.26 -24.12 -46.12
CA ALA A 150 -14.24 -23.30 -47.32
C ALA A 150 -15.62 -22.72 -47.68
N GLU A 151 -16.71 -23.45 -47.44
CA GLU A 151 -18.10 -23.00 -47.65
C GLU A 151 -18.61 -22.09 -46.51
N LEU A 152 -18.32 -22.40 -45.25
CA LEU A 152 -18.63 -21.54 -44.10
C LEU A 152 -17.86 -20.22 -44.15
N GLY A 153 -16.67 -20.23 -44.75
CA GLY A 153 -15.97 -19.02 -45.13
C GLY A 153 -16.75 -18.14 -46.11
N LYS A 154 -17.68 -18.68 -46.89
CA LYS A 154 -18.49 -17.89 -47.85
C LYS A 154 -19.75 -17.29 -47.23
N ILE A 155 -20.03 -17.51 -45.95
CA ILE A 155 -21.17 -16.90 -45.29
C ILE A 155 -20.92 -15.39 -45.21
N ASP A 156 -21.85 -14.65 -45.80
CA ASP A 156 -21.76 -13.22 -46.06
C ASP A 156 -21.73 -12.42 -44.75
N LYS A 157 -20.94 -11.33 -44.73
CA LYS A 157 -20.84 -10.37 -43.61
C LYS A 157 -22.23 -9.88 -43.16
N ASN A 158 -23.16 -9.80 -44.11
CA ASN A 158 -24.55 -9.42 -43.90
C ASN A 158 -25.32 -10.37 -42.94
N ALA A 159 -25.04 -11.67 -42.95
CA ALA A 159 -25.70 -12.63 -42.06
C ALA A 159 -25.19 -12.52 -40.61
N PHE A 160 -23.89 -12.24 -40.44
CA PHE A 160 -23.29 -11.97 -39.13
C PHE A 160 -23.77 -10.64 -38.55
N ASP A 161 -23.83 -9.59 -39.37
CA ASP A 161 -24.36 -8.29 -38.96
C ASP A 161 -25.86 -8.36 -38.59
N ALA A 162 -26.65 -9.17 -39.31
CA ALA A 162 -28.05 -9.44 -38.99
C ALA A 162 -28.21 -10.21 -37.66
N TRP A 163 -27.36 -11.22 -37.43
CA TRP A 163 -27.32 -11.94 -36.16
C TRP A 163 -26.96 -11.03 -34.99
N LEU A 164 -25.92 -10.20 -35.14
CA LEU A 164 -25.47 -9.25 -34.12
C LEU A 164 -26.58 -8.24 -33.81
N SER A 165 -27.33 -7.79 -34.82
CA SER A 165 -28.51 -6.93 -34.66
C SER A 165 -29.64 -7.61 -33.89
N ALA A 166 -29.98 -8.85 -34.22
CA ALA A 166 -31.04 -9.61 -33.53
C ALA A 166 -30.67 -9.92 -32.08
N LYS A 167 -29.41 -10.29 -31.83
CA LYS A 167 -28.87 -10.51 -30.48
C LYS A 167 -28.91 -9.22 -29.65
N LYS A 168 -28.56 -8.08 -30.24
CA LYS A 168 -28.64 -6.78 -29.57
C LYS A 168 -30.07 -6.40 -29.19
N GLU A 169 -31.04 -6.69 -30.07
CA GLU A 169 -32.45 -6.49 -29.78
C GLU A 169 -32.93 -7.38 -28.61
N LEU A 170 -32.52 -8.66 -28.58
CA LEU A 170 -32.79 -9.58 -27.49
C LEU A 170 -32.15 -9.12 -26.17
N SER A 171 -30.90 -8.66 -26.21
CA SER A 171 -30.20 -8.10 -25.05
C SER A 171 -30.98 -6.93 -24.43
N GLU A 172 -31.40 -5.96 -25.23
CA GLU A 172 -32.16 -4.81 -24.70
C GLU A 172 -33.55 -5.20 -24.15
N ARG A 173 -34.18 -6.24 -24.70
CA ARG A 173 -35.48 -6.76 -24.20
C ARG A 173 -35.36 -7.49 -22.86
N VAL A 174 -34.30 -8.27 -22.67
CA VAL A 174 -34.10 -9.09 -21.46
C VAL A 174 -33.55 -8.25 -20.29
N ARG A 175 -32.82 -7.17 -20.58
CA ARG A 175 -32.18 -6.33 -19.57
C ARG A 175 -33.10 -5.87 -18.42
N PRO A 176 -34.32 -5.35 -18.64
CA PRO A 176 -35.20 -4.90 -17.55
C PRO A 176 -35.51 -6.01 -16.55
N ALA A 177 -35.64 -7.25 -17.02
CA ALA A 177 -35.96 -8.41 -16.20
C ALA A 177 -34.77 -8.84 -15.35
N LEU A 178 -33.55 -8.82 -15.92
CA LEU A 178 -32.30 -9.05 -15.18
C LEU A 178 -32.11 -8.02 -14.07
N VAL A 179 -32.30 -6.73 -14.39
CA VAL A 179 -32.21 -5.65 -13.41
C VAL A 179 -33.28 -5.81 -12.31
N ALA A 180 -34.49 -6.23 -12.66
CA ALA A 180 -35.53 -6.50 -11.68
C ALA A 180 -35.14 -7.64 -10.73
N ARG A 181 -34.52 -8.71 -11.24
CA ARG A 181 -33.99 -9.83 -10.44
C ARG A 181 -32.90 -9.36 -9.47
N THR A 182 -31.91 -8.62 -9.96
CA THR A 182 -30.83 -8.05 -9.14
C THR A 182 -31.38 -7.17 -8.00
N ARG A 183 -32.33 -6.27 -8.32
CA ARG A 183 -33.00 -5.42 -7.32
C ARG A 183 -33.87 -6.19 -6.34
N GLY A 184 -34.41 -7.34 -6.76
CA GLY A 184 -35.14 -8.27 -5.88
C GLY A 184 -34.21 -8.86 -4.82
N TRP A 185 -33.06 -9.38 -5.25
CA TRP A 185 -32.03 -9.89 -4.33
C TRP A 185 -31.50 -8.80 -3.38
N GLN A 186 -31.18 -7.60 -3.89
CA GLN A 186 -30.72 -6.49 -3.05
C GLN A 186 -31.71 -6.14 -1.93
N ARG A 187 -33.02 -6.15 -2.20
CA ARG A 187 -34.04 -5.88 -1.18
C ARG A 187 -34.03 -6.92 -0.06
N VAL A 188 -34.07 -8.20 -0.42
CA VAL A 188 -34.08 -9.31 0.55
C VAL A 188 -32.77 -9.35 1.35
N LEU A 189 -31.64 -9.18 0.67
CA LEU A 189 -30.32 -9.22 1.32
C LEU A 189 -30.04 -8.00 2.18
N ALA A 190 -30.56 -6.81 1.83
CA ALA A 190 -30.43 -5.62 2.67
C ALA A 190 -31.19 -5.77 3.99
N GLU A 191 -32.36 -6.43 3.99
CA GLU A 191 -33.07 -6.78 5.22
C GLU A 191 -32.27 -7.79 6.04
N ARG A 192 -31.77 -8.85 5.38
CA ARG A 192 -30.91 -9.84 6.05
C ARG A 192 -29.64 -9.22 6.64
N ALA A 193 -29.03 -8.26 5.96
CA ALA A 193 -27.86 -7.53 6.46
C ALA A 193 -28.17 -6.78 7.76
N LYS A 194 -29.36 -6.18 7.90
CA LYS A 194 -29.78 -5.52 9.14
C LYS A 194 -29.95 -6.52 10.29
N GLU A 195 -30.54 -7.68 10.02
CA GLU A 195 -30.66 -8.75 11.02
C GLU A 195 -29.30 -9.24 11.51
N ILE A 196 -28.36 -9.45 10.58
CA ILE A 196 -27.00 -9.87 10.92
C ILE A 196 -26.29 -8.79 11.75
N ALA A 197 -26.47 -7.50 11.42
CA ALA A 197 -25.89 -6.42 12.20
C ALA A 197 -26.35 -6.43 13.67
N GLU A 198 -27.64 -6.73 13.92
CA GLU A 198 -28.18 -6.84 15.27
C GLU A 198 -27.71 -8.12 16.01
N GLU A 199 -27.51 -9.23 15.30
CA GLU A 199 -26.87 -10.43 15.87
C GLU A 199 -25.41 -10.13 16.28
N VAL A 200 -24.67 -9.43 15.42
CA VAL A 200 -23.26 -9.12 15.64
C VAL A 200 -23.05 -8.13 16.80
N LYS A 201 -23.91 -7.12 16.94
CA LYS A 201 -23.84 -6.17 18.07
C LYS A 201 -23.86 -6.87 19.44
N LYS A 202 -24.62 -7.97 19.56
CA LYS A 202 -24.77 -8.77 20.78
C LYS A 202 -23.63 -9.77 21.01
N THR A 203 -22.74 -9.92 20.04
CA THR A 203 -21.63 -10.86 20.08
C THR A 203 -20.39 -10.18 20.62
N ASP A 204 -19.54 -10.97 21.29
CA ASP A 204 -18.23 -10.57 21.76
C ASP A 204 -17.38 -9.98 20.62
N GLU A 205 -16.60 -8.95 20.93
CA GLU A 205 -15.94 -8.10 19.94
C GLU A 205 -14.98 -8.90 19.04
N ASP A 206 -14.22 -9.82 19.64
CA ASP A 206 -13.27 -10.71 18.97
C ASP A 206 -13.94 -11.67 17.96
N ALA A 207 -15.23 -11.99 18.14
CA ALA A 207 -15.97 -12.93 17.30
C ALA A 207 -16.88 -12.24 16.25
N ARG A 208 -17.05 -10.92 16.32
CA ARG A 208 -17.95 -10.16 15.43
C ARG A 208 -17.61 -10.36 13.96
N LYS A 209 -16.32 -10.26 13.63
CA LYS A 209 -15.83 -10.38 12.26
C LYS A 209 -16.13 -11.76 11.65
N ASP A 210 -15.82 -12.82 12.39
CA ASP A 210 -16.03 -14.20 11.93
C ASP A 210 -17.53 -14.51 11.79
N LEU A 211 -18.36 -13.98 12.69
CA LEU A 211 -19.81 -14.10 12.60
C LEU A 211 -20.34 -13.40 11.35
N TRP A 212 -19.90 -12.17 11.06
CA TRP A 212 -20.24 -11.45 9.83
C TRP A 212 -19.91 -12.26 8.58
N LYS A 213 -18.67 -12.76 8.48
CA LYS A 213 -18.22 -13.57 7.35
C LYS A 213 -19.11 -14.81 7.17
N LYS A 214 -19.39 -15.52 8.27
CA LYS A 214 -20.21 -16.74 8.26
C LYS A 214 -21.65 -16.45 7.81
N ARG A 215 -22.32 -15.48 8.43
CA ARG A 215 -23.72 -15.15 8.14
C ARG A 215 -23.91 -14.59 6.74
N THR A 216 -22.96 -13.79 6.26
CA THR A 216 -22.98 -13.27 4.89
C THR A 216 -22.87 -14.40 3.87
N ASN A 217 -21.97 -15.36 4.10
CA ASN A 217 -21.86 -16.52 3.22
C ASN A 217 -23.13 -17.38 3.26
N GLU A 218 -23.73 -17.62 4.44
CA GLU A 218 -25.02 -18.33 4.57
C GLU A 218 -26.15 -17.63 3.79
N ALA A 219 -26.19 -16.30 3.79
CA ALA A 219 -27.20 -15.52 3.06
C ALA A 219 -27.00 -15.54 1.54
N LEU A 220 -25.75 -15.57 1.07
CA LEU A 220 -25.41 -15.54 -0.35
C LEU A 220 -25.40 -16.93 -1.01
N GLU A 221 -25.21 -17.99 -0.23
CA GLU A 221 -25.11 -19.37 -0.73
C GLU A 221 -26.30 -19.80 -1.62
N PRO A 222 -27.59 -19.52 -1.27
CA PRO A 222 -28.73 -19.95 -2.07
C PRO A 222 -28.79 -19.33 -3.47
N ILE A 223 -28.22 -18.14 -3.65
CA ILE A 223 -28.28 -17.39 -4.92
C ILE A 223 -26.96 -17.42 -5.70
N LYS A 224 -25.89 -17.97 -5.12
CA LYS A 224 -24.53 -17.92 -5.67
C LYS A 224 -24.43 -18.45 -7.10
N ILE A 225 -25.03 -19.62 -7.35
CA ILE A 225 -24.99 -20.29 -8.67
C ILE A 225 -25.75 -19.48 -9.71
N GLU A 226 -26.97 -19.04 -9.38
CA GLU A 226 -27.79 -18.18 -10.24
C GLU A 226 -27.10 -16.84 -10.54
N ALA A 227 -26.50 -16.21 -9.53
CA ALA A 227 -25.77 -14.97 -9.68
C ALA A 227 -24.55 -15.12 -10.62
N PHE A 228 -23.78 -16.21 -10.48
CA PHE A 228 -22.63 -16.47 -11.35
C PHE A 228 -23.05 -16.75 -12.79
N ALA A 229 -24.15 -17.50 -12.97
CA ALA A 229 -24.75 -17.71 -14.29
C ALA A 229 -25.21 -16.38 -14.91
N LEU A 230 -25.82 -15.48 -14.13
CA LEU A 230 -26.30 -14.19 -14.64
C LEU A 230 -25.15 -13.29 -15.16
N VAL A 231 -24.04 -13.23 -14.42
CA VAL A 231 -22.83 -12.50 -14.85
C VAL A 231 -22.26 -13.12 -16.12
N ARG A 232 -22.17 -14.45 -16.17
CA ARG A 232 -21.64 -15.17 -17.33
C ARG A 232 -22.52 -15.00 -18.57
N GLU A 233 -23.83 -15.04 -18.40
CA GLU A 233 -24.81 -14.77 -19.46
C GLU A 233 -24.70 -13.33 -19.95
N THR A 234 -24.54 -12.38 -19.04
CA THR A 234 -24.33 -10.98 -19.41
C THR A 234 -23.07 -10.82 -20.25
N CYS A 235 -21.96 -11.48 -19.87
CA CYS A 235 -20.75 -11.50 -20.70
C CYS A 235 -21.03 -12.06 -22.11
N TYR A 236 -21.88 -13.08 -22.24
CA TYR A 236 -22.29 -13.64 -23.53
C TYR A 236 -23.15 -12.65 -24.35
N LEU A 237 -24.19 -12.08 -23.74
CA LEU A 237 -25.10 -11.12 -24.38
C LEU A 237 -24.37 -9.89 -24.93
N ARG A 238 -23.30 -9.46 -24.25
CA ARG A 238 -22.48 -8.31 -24.62
C ARG A 238 -21.33 -8.63 -25.60
N LEU A 239 -21.14 -9.89 -26.02
CA LEU A 239 -20.10 -10.23 -27.01
C LEU A 239 -20.33 -9.46 -28.32
N GLY A 240 -19.29 -8.77 -28.78
CA GLY A 240 -19.28 -7.93 -29.99
C GLY A 240 -19.53 -6.45 -29.71
N ASP A 241 -20.05 -6.09 -28.53
CA ASP A 241 -20.21 -4.68 -28.15
C ASP A 241 -18.85 -4.00 -27.98
N SER A 242 -18.80 -2.70 -28.20
CA SER A 242 -17.58 -1.91 -28.01
C SER A 242 -17.87 -0.69 -27.14
N TRP A 243 -16.95 -0.38 -26.24
CA TRP A 243 -16.99 0.81 -25.40
C TRP A 243 -15.60 1.38 -25.18
N ASP A 244 -15.54 2.63 -24.73
CA ASP A 244 -14.28 3.30 -24.46
C ASP A 244 -13.65 2.77 -23.16
N VAL A 245 -12.38 2.39 -23.24
CA VAL A 245 -11.55 2.02 -22.09
C VAL A 245 -10.24 2.80 -22.21
N ARG A 246 -10.05 3.79 -21.33
CA ARG A 246 -8.90 4.68 -21.26
C ARG A 246 -8.64 5.43 -22.58
N GLY A 247 -9.69 5.82 -23.29
CA GLY A 247 -9.61 6.49 -24.59
C GLY A 247 -9.44 5.53 -25.78
N PHE A 248 -9.53 4.21 -25.55
CA PHE A 248 -9.48 3.20 -26.60
C PHE A 248 -10.81 2.47 -26.72
N SER A 249 -11.42 2.52 -27.91
CA SER A 249 -12.54 1.65 -28.26
C SER A 249 -12.10 0.19 -28.13
N THR A 250 -12.65 -0.49 -27.12
CA THR A 250 -12.36 -1.88 -26.80
C THR A 250 -13.63 -2.69 -27.03
N THR A 251 -13.51 -3.72 -27.87
CA THR A 251 -14.62 -4.65 -28.12
C THR A 251 -14.61 -5.75 -27.07
N TRP A 252 -15.78 -6.08 -26.56
CA TRP A 252 -16.00 -7.16 -25.61
C TRP A 252 -16.06 -8.50 -26.34
N ASP A 253 -15.05 -9.33 -26.11
CA ASP A 253 -14.84 -10.62 -26.77
C ASP A 253 -14.63 -11.78 -25.77
N MET A 254 -15.01 -11.54 -24.51
CA MET A 254 -14.69 -12.43 -23.41
C MET A 254 -15.93 -13.17 -22.91
N PHE A 255 -15.81 -14.50 -22.81
CA PHE A 255 -16.78 -15.36 -22.15
C PHE A 255 -16.07 -16.15 -21.03
N PRO A 256 -16.58 -16.12 -19.78
CA PRO A 256 -15.90 -16.79 -18.68
C PRO A 256 -15.70 -18.31 -18.85
N PHE A 257 -14.46 -18.77 -18.68
CA PHE A 257 -14.06 -20.18 -18.68
C PHE A 257 -14.39 -20.89 -17.36
N ASN A 258 -14.46 -22.23 -17.38
CA ASN A 258 -14.65 -23.04 -16.17
C ASN A 258 -13.60 -22.76 -15.09
N VAL A 259 -12.32 -22.59 -15.47
CA VAL A 259 -11.25 -22.25 -14.52
C VAL A 259 -11.46 -20.89 -13.86
N GLN A 260 -12.08 -19.93 -14.56
CA GLN A 260 -12.41 -18.61 -14.01
C GLN A 260 -13.60 -18.69 -13.04
N ILE A 261 -14.58 -19.57 -13.29
CA ILE A 261 -15.67 -19.85 -12.35
C ILE A 261 -15.11 -20.47 -11.06
N ILE A 262 -14.17 -21.41 -11.15
CA ILE A 262 -13.48 -21.97 -9.97
C ILE A 262 -12.75 -20.87 -9.20
N GLY A 263 -11.98 -20.03 -9.91
CA GLY A 263 -11.32 -18.87 -9.31
C GLY A 263 -12.30 -17.91 -8.61
N ALA A 264 -13.45 -17.65 -9.22
CA ALA A 264 -14.53 -16.83 -8.65
C ALA A 264 -15.10 -17.40 -7.34
N VAL A 265 -15.24 -18.73 -7.24
CA VAL A 265 -15.67 -19.39 -5.99
C VAL A 265 -14.64 -19.18 -4.89
N VAL A 266 -13.35 -19.42 -5.20
CA VAL A 266 -12.24 -19.24 -4.25
C VAL A 266 -12.21 -17.80 -3.73
N LEU A 267 -12.39 -16.81 -4.62
CA LEU A 267 -12.47 -15.41 -4.24
C LEU A 267 -13.69 -15.12 -3.36
N HIS A 268 -14.85 -15.69 -3.67
CA HIS A 268 -16.06 -15.53 -2.87
C HIS A 268 -15.91 -16.12 -1.45
N GLU A 269 -15.19 -17.23 -1.30
CA GLU A 269 -14.89 -17.86 0.01
C GLU A 269 -13.96 -17.00 0.90
N GLY A 270 -13.36 -15.94 0.35
CA GLY A 270 -12.38 -15.11 1.07
C GLY A 270 -10.99 -15.75 1.11
N LYS A 271 -10.60 -16.41 0.02
CA LYS A 271 -9.29 -17.05 -0.13
C LYS A 271 -8.47 -16.37 -1.22
N ILE A 272 -7.22 -16.81 -1.37
CA ILE A 272 -6.33 -16.36 -2.43
C ILE A 272 -6.40 -17.35 -3.60
N THR A 273 -6.67 -16.84 -4.80
CA THR A 273 -6.60 -17.62 -6.04
C THR A 273 -5.28 -17.35 -6.75
N GLU A 274 -4.51 -18.41 -7.02
CA GLU A 274 -3.36 -18.34 -7.91
C GLU A 274 -3.78 -18.71 -9.34
N MET A 275 -4.00 -17.70 -10.16
CA MET A 275 -4.31 -17.82 -11.59
C MET A 275 -3.17 -17.21 -12.39
N ARG A 276 -2.59 -17.96 -13.33
CA ARG A 276 -1.46 -17.46 -14.13
C ARG A 276 -1.83 -16.20 -14.91
N THR A 277 -0.82 -15.38 -15.22
CA THR A 277 -1.02 -14.15 -15.99
C THR A 277 -1.63 -14.47 -17.36
N GLY A 278 -2.70 -13.77 -17.74
CA GLY A 278 -3.45 -14.05 -18.97
C GLY A 278 -4.56 -15.11 -18.85
N GLU A 279 -4.82 -15.65 -17.66
CA GLU A 279 -6.00 -16.52 -17.40
C GLU A 279 -7.29 -15.73 -17.16
N GLY A 280 -7.27 -14.40 -17.27
CA GLY A 280 -8.44 -13.53 -17.10
C GLY A 280 -8.86 -13.32 -15.65
N LYS A 281 -7.91 -12.94 -14.77
CA LYS A 281 -8.16 -12.66 -13.34
C LYS A 281 -9.23 -11.57 -13.13
N THR A 282 -9.11 -10.46 -13.86
CA THR A 282 -10.07 -9.35 -13.81
C THR A 282 -11.48 -9.81 -14.19
N LEU A 283 -11.62 -10.73 -15.17
CA LEU A 283 -12.91 -11.30 -15.55
C LEU A 283 -13.44 -12.26 -14.46
N ALA A 284 -12.59 -13.10 -13.88
CA ALA A 284 -12.98 -13.99 -12.77
C ALA A 284 -13.48 -13.21 -11.55
N ALA A 285 -12.91 -12.03 -11.27
CA ALA A 285 -13.34 -11.17 -10.16
C ALA A 285 -14.77 -10.60 -10.32
N THR A 286 -15.34 -10.58 -11.53
CA THR A 286 -16.67 -10.00 -11.78
C THR A 286 -17.79 -10.72 -11.04
N MET A 287 -17.76 -12.06 -11.03
CA MET A 287 -18.76 -12.89 -10.37
C MET A 287 -18.83 -12.69 -8.84
N PRO A 288 -17.71 -12.78 -8.08
CA PRO A 288 -17.74 -12.56 -6.65
C PRO A 288 -17.98 -11.09 -6.27
N LEU A 289 -17.53 -10.11 -7.07
CA LEU A 289 -17.85 -8.70 -6.83
C LEU A 289 -19.36 -8.46 -6.98
N TYR A 290 -19.98 -8.96 -8.06
CA TYR A 290 -21.42 -8.88 -8.27
C TYR A 290 -22.18 -9.50 -7.09
N LEU A 291 -21.88 -10.74 -6.74
CA LEU A 291 -22.59 -11.47 -5.67
C LEU A 291 -22.48 -10.78 -4.30
N ASN A 292 -21.28 -10.37 -3.89
CA ASN A 292 -21.09 -9.75 -2.58
C ASN A 292 -21.65 -8.32 -2.52
N ALA A 293 -21.67 -7.59 -3.63
CA ALA A 293 -22.25 -6.26 -3.72
C ALA A 293 -23.78 -6.27 -3.50
N LEU A 294 -24.47 -7.40 -3.75
CA LEU A 294 -25.91 -7.54 -3.51
C LEU A 294 -26.33 -7.35 -2.04
N MET A 295 -25.39 -7.46 -1.10
CA MET A 295 -25.65 -7.16 0.32
C MET A 295 -25.89 -5.66 0.59
N GLY A 296 -25.59 -4.77 -0.37
CA GLY A 296 -25.77 -3.32 -0.24
C GLY A 296 -24.77 -2.63 0.70
N ARG A 297 -23.71 -3.33 1.11
CA ARG A 297 -22.65 -2.83 2.02
C ARG A 297 -21.36 -2.41 1.29
N GLY A 298 -21.34 -2.53 -0.03
CA GLY A 298 -20.18 -2.23 -0.88
C GLY A 298 -19.20 -3.40 -1.03
N ALA A 299 -18.56 -3.47 -2.20
CA ALA A 299 -17.46 -4.39 -2.50
C ALA A 299 -16.29 -3.61 -3.13
N HIS A 300 -15.08 -3.79 -2.61
CA HIS A 300 -13.89 -3.08 -3.09
C HIS A 300 -13.02 -3.96 -3.97
N LEU A 301 -12.62 -3.46 -5.15
CA LEU A 301 -11.50 -4.05 -5.91
C LEU A 301 -10.28 -3.15 -5.78
N VAL A 302 -9.23 -3.71 -5.19
CA VAL A 302 -7.97 -3.01 -4.93
C VAL A 302 -6.96 -3.37 -6.00
N THR A 303 -6.39 -2.36 -6.65
CA THR A 303 -5.39 -2.49 -7.70
C THR A 303 -4.10 -1.75 -7.33
N HIS A 304 -3.06 -1.91 -8.14
CA HIS A 304 -1.73 -1.34 -7.87
C HIS A 304 -1.60 0.16 -8.18
N ASN A 305 -2.37 0.68 -9.13
CA ASN A 305 -2.31 2.10 -9.47
C ASN A 305 -3.65 2.59 -10.03
N ASP A 306 -3.84 3.90 -10.03
CA ASP A 306 -5.06 4.57 -10.47
C ASP A 306 -5.43 4.24 -11.92
N PHE A 307 -4.42 4.04 -12.79
CA PHE A 307 -4.66 3.68 -14.18
C PHE A 307 -5.36 2.33 -14.30
N LEU A 308 -4.90 1.31 -13.56
CA LEU A 308 -5.54 0.00 -13.54
C LEU A 308 -6.93 0.06 -12.91
N ALA A 309 -7.09 0.83 -11.83
CA ALA A 309 -8.40 1.05 -11.21
C ALA A 309 -9.41 1.66 -12.20
N SER A 310 -9.05 2.76 -12.89
CA SER A 310 -9.92 3.36 -13.91
C SER A 310 -10.18 2.41 -15.06
N ARG A 311 -9.13 1.76 -15.58
CA ARG A 311 -9.23 0.85 -16.72
C ARG A 311 -10.18 -0.28 -16.42
N ASP A 312 -10.04 -0.93 -15.27
CA ASP A 312 -10.85 -2.09 -14.93
C ASP A 312 -12.30 -1.70 -14.60
N LYS A 313 -12.50 -0.50 -14.01
CA LYS A 313 -13.83 0.09 -13.86
C LYS A 313 -14.49 0.36 -15.21
N GLU A 314 -13.78 0.97 -16.17
CA GLU A 314 -14.31 1.26 -17.51
C GLU A 314 -14.49 -0.02 -18.35
N TRP A 315 -13.63 -1.02 -18.13
CA TRP A 315 -13.66 -2.27 -18.89
C TRP A 315 -14.74 -3.23 -18.41
N MET A 316 -14.84 -3.48 -17.09
CA MET A 316 -15.82 -4.40 -16.49
C MET A 316 -17.11 -3.71 -16.04
N GLY A 317 -17.08 -2.38 -15.82
CA GLY A 317 -18.22 -1.56 -15.42
C GLY A 317 -19.52 -1.84 -16.18
N PRO A 318 -19.48 -1.84 -17.53
CA PRO A 318 -20.68 -2.07 -18.34
C PRO A 318 -21.38 -3.41 -18.07
N ILE A 319 -20.66 -4.44 -17.62
CA ILE A 319 -21.25 -5.73 -17.23
C ILE A 319 -22.08 -5.58 -15.95
N TYR A 320 -21.56 -4.88 -14.95
CA TYR A 320 -22.29 -4.63 -13.70
C TYR A 320 -23.46 -3.66 -13.88
N GLU A 321 -23.27 -2.61 -14.67
CA GLU A 321 -24.28 -1.60 -14.98
C GLU A 321 -25.42 -2.17 -15.84
N TYR A 322 -25.11 -3.16 -16.68
CA TYR A 322 -26.13 -3.90 -17.42
C TYR A 322 -27.04 -4.69 -16.47
N LEU A 323 -26.47 -5.29 -15.43
CA LEU A 323 -27.19 -5.97 -14.34
C LEU A 323 -27.82 -5.01 -13.31
N GLY A 324 -27.59 -3.70 -13.43
CA GLY A 324 -28.22 -2.68 -12.61
C GLY A 324 -27.48 -2.32 -11.33
N LEU A 325 -26.21 -2.73 -11.20
CA LEU A 325 -25.32 -2.27 -10.13
C LEU A 325 -24.62 -0.96 -10.51
N THR A 326 -24.19 -0.21 -9.49
CA THR A 326 -23.40 1.01 -9.62
C THR A 326 -21.92 0.74 -9.38
N VAL A 327 -21.04 1.38 -10.16
CA VAL A 327 -19.59 1.17 -10.08
C VAL A 327 -18.85 2.50 -9.97
N GLY A 328 -18.15 2.68 -8.86
CA GLY A 328 -17.33 3.85 -8.58
C GLY A 328 -15.84 3.59 -8.68
N VAL A 329 -15.05 4.67 -8.73
CA VAL A 329 -13.58 4.60 -8.74
C VAL A 329 -12.96 5.73 -7.92
N ILE A 330 -11.96 5.40 -7.12
CA ILE A 330 -11.19 6.34 -6.31
C ILE A 330 -9.84 6.62 -6.98
N HIS A 331 -9.49 7.91 -7.09
CA HIS A 331 -8.24 8.40 -7.68
C HIS A 331 -7.52 9.38 -6.77
N THR A 332 -6.20 9.43 -6.92
CA THR A 332 -5.36 10.45 -6.28
C THR A 332 -5.81 11.84 -6.73
N GLY A 333 -5.92 12.76 -5.76
CA GLY A 333 -6.33 14.14 -6.00
C GLY A 333 -7.84 14.41 -5.95
N MET A 334 -8.68 13.37 -5.84
CA MET A 334 -10.12 13.58 -5.61
C MET A 334 -10.39 14.24 -4.27
N ASN A 335 -11.28 15.23 -4.26
CA ASN A 335 -11.71 15.90 -3.04
C ASN A 335 -12.64 15.00 -2.21
N PRO A 336 -12.74 15.19 -0.88
CA PRO A 336 -13.63 14.38 -0.04
C PRO A 336 -15.10 14.35 -0.49
N HIS A 337 -15.61 15.46 -1.05
CA HIS A 337 -16.97 15.52 -1.59
C HIS A 337 -17.17 14.65 -2.84
N GLU A 338 -16.12 14.43 -3.63
CA GLU A 338 -16.15 13.59 -4.82
C GLU A 338 -15.99 12.11 -4.47
N ARG A 339 -15.29 11.77 -3.38
CA ARG A 339 -15.07 10.37 -2.95
C ARG A 339 -16.32 9.70 -2.38
N ARG A 340 -17.14 10.45 -1.64
CA ARG A 340 -18.37 9.93 -1.02
C ARG A 340 -19.33 9.23 -1.99
N PRO A 341 -19.72 9.82 -3.13
CA PRO A 341 -20.59 9.13 -4.09
C PRO A 341 -19.91 7.88 -4.68
N GLU A 342 -18.60 7.90 -4.89
CA GLU A 342 -17.85 6.75 -5.42
C GLU A 342 -17.79 5.56 -4.44
N TYR A 343 -17.67 5.83 -3.13
CA TYR A 343 -17.80 4.81 -2.08
C TYR A 343 -19.24 4.34 -1.88
N ALA A 344 -20.23 5.16 -2.23
CA ALA A 344 -21.64 4.81 -2.14
C ALA A 344 -22.08 3.81 -3.23
N CYS A 345 -21.31 3.70 -4.32
CA CYS A 345 -21.52 2.69 -5.36
C CYS A 345 -21.40 1.27 -4.81
N ASP A 346 -22.19 0.34 -5.38
CA ASP A 346 -22.22 -1.08 -5.00
C ASP A 346 -20.83 -1.72 -5.09
N ILE A 347 -20.05 -1.34 -6.10
CA ILE A 347 -18.66 -1.75 -6.30
C ILE A 347 -17.78 -0.52 -6.42
N THR A 348 -16.64 -0.49 -5.72
CA THR A 348 -15.67 0.62 -5.79
C THR A 348 -14.29 0.10 -6.14
N TYR A 349 -13.71 0.65 -7.20
CA TYR A 349 -12.33 0.38 -7.63
C TYR A 349 -11.39 1.42 -7.01
N GLY A 350 -10.17 1.04 -6.68
CA GLY A 350 -9.18 1.99 -6.17
C GLY A 350 -7.82 1.35 -5.90
N THR A 351 -6.91 2.12 -5.33
CA THR A 351 -5.60 1.62 -4.91
C THR A 351 -5.54 1.39 -3.41
N ASN A 352 -4.66 0.49 -2.98
CA ASN A 352 -4.42 0.21 -1.56
C ASN A 352 -4.10 1.50 -0.77
N ASN A 353 -3.31 2.40 -1.37
CA ASN A 353 -2.92 3.67 -0.76
C ASN A 353 -4.11 4.61 -0.62
N GLU A 354 -4.92 4.80 -1.67
CA GLU A 354 -6.09 5.69 -1.59
C GLU A 354 -7.11 5.20 -0.56
N PHE A 355 -7.42 3.91 -0.57
CA PHE A 355 -8.30 3.27 0.40
C PHE A 355 -7.78 3.43 1.84
N GLY A 356 -6.49 3.18 2.08
CA GLY A 356 -5.90 3.32 3.42
C GLY A 356 -5.79 4.78 3.88
N PHE A 357 -5.46 5.72 2.99
CA PHE A 357 -5.43 7.14 3.33
C PHE A 357 -6.83 7.73 3.55
N ASP A 358 -7.85 7.27 2.82
CA ASP A 358 -9.24 7.66 3.09
C ASP A 358 -9.70 7.16 4.46
N TYR A 359 -9.32 5.96 4.86
CA TYR A 359 -9.56 5.49 6.23
C TYR A 359 -8.89 6.41 7.27
N LEU A 360 -7.62 6.78 7.06
CA LEU A 360 -6.94 7.71 7.97
C LEU A 360 -7.60 9.10 7.99
N ARG A 361 -8.03 9.63 6.82
CA ARG A 361 -8.75 10.90 6.70
C ARG A 361 -10.10 10.87 7.39
N ASP A 362 -10.86 9.78 7.23
CA ASP A 362 -12.17 9.59 7.85
C ASP A 362 -12.07 9.59 9.37
N ASN A 363 -10.98 9.11 9.95
CA ASN A 363 -10.75 9.16 11.39
C ASN A 363 -10.23 10.52 11.91
N MET A 364 -10.07 11.51 11.04
CA MET A 364 -9.72 12.89 11.38
C MET A 364 -10.86 13.89 11.14
N VAL A 365 -12.02 13.46 10.61
CA VAL A 365 -13.13 14.37 10.32
C VAL A 365 -13.79 14.89 11.60
N HIS A 366 -14.40 16.08 11.55
CA HIS A 366 -15.10 16.68 12.69
C HIS A 366 -16.60 16.36 12.75
N SER A 367 -17.13 15.65 11.76
CA SER A 367 -18.54 15.25 11.70
C SER A 367 -18.71 13.98 10.88
N LEU A 368 -19.64 13.10 11.28
CA LEU A 368 -19.85 11.79 10.62
C LEU A 368 -20.25 11.92 9.15
N ASP A 369 -21.00 12.97 8.80
CA ASP A 369 -21.39 13.25 7.43
C ASP A 369 -20.19 13.58 6.54
N ARG A 370 -18.99 13.83 7.07
CA ARG A 370 -17.79 14.08 6.27
C ARG A 370 -16.97 12.83 5.97
N LYS A 371 -17.30 11.68 6.56
CA LYS A 371 -16.64 10.41 6.22
C LYS A 371 -16.94 10.02 4.76
N ALA A 372 -15.92 9.58 4.06
CA ALA A 372 -15.98 9.12 2.68
C ALA A 372 -16.43 7.66 2.59
N GLN A 373 -15.83 6.79 3.42
CA GLN A 373 -16.04 5.35 3.40
C GLN A 373 -17.32 4.95 4.15
N ARG A 374 -17.85 3.76 3.82
CA ARG A 374 -19.06 3.18 4.43
C ARG A 374 -18.83 1.81 5.09
N GLY A 375 -17.60 1.55 5.54
CA GLY A 375 -17.18 0.30 6.19
C GLY A 375 -16.33 -0.61 5.30
N HIS A 376 -15.96 -1.78 5.83
CA HIS A 376 -15.01 -2.72 5.20
C HIS A 376 -15.65 -4.12 5.08
N ALA A 377 -16.65 -4.27 4.21
CA ALA A 377 -17.40 -5.52 4.08
C ALA A 377 -16.64 -6.60 3.28
N TYR A 378 -16.33 -6.31 2.01
CA TYR A 378 -15.63 -7.24 1.13
C TYR A 378 -14.58 -6.54 0.29
N ALA A 379 -13.37 -7.10 0.22
CA ALA A 379 -12.34 -6.66 -0.69
C ALA A 379 -11.73 -7.83 -1.46
N ILE A 380 -11.50 -7.61 -2.77
CA ILE A 380 -10.61 -8.42 -3.59
C ILE A 380 -9.36 -7.58 -3.86
N VAL A 381 -8.20 -8.13 -3.50
CA VAL A 381 -6.91 -7.51 -3.78
C VAL A 381 -6.33 -8.14 -5.06
N ASP A 382 -6.26 -7.36 -6.13
CA ASP A 382 -5.56 -7.76 -7.35
C ASP A 382 -4.06 -7.70 -7.12
N GLU A 383 -3.33 -8.68 -7.66
CA GLU A 383 -1.90 -8.85 -7.46
C GLU A 383 -1.53 -8.80 -5.96
N VAL A 384 -2.27 -9.59 -5.17
CA VAL A 384 -2.23 -9.60 -3.70
C VAL A 384 -0.82 -9.78 -3.14
N ASP A 385 0.04 -10.52 -3.82
CA ASP A 385 1.42 -10.71 -3.44
C ASP A 385 2.24 -9.41 -3.51
N SER A 386 2.01 -8.55 -4.50
CA SER A 386 2.71 -7.26 -4.49
C SER A 386 2.13 -6.28 -3.49
N LEU A 387 0.80 -6.17 -3.38
CA LEU A 387 0.18 -5.19 -2.49
C LEU A 387 0.36 -5.55 -1.02
N LEU A 388 0.25 -6.83 -0.67
CA LEU A 388 0.29 -7.30 0.72
C LEU A 388 1.68 -7.77 1.17
N ILE A 389 2.66 -7.90 0.27
CA ILE A 389 4.01 -8.36 0.62
C ILE A 389 5.09 -7.36 0.16
N ASP A 390 5.07 -6.93 -1.11
CA ASP A 390 6.10 -6.02 -1.62
C ASP A 390 5.94 -4.59 -1.10
N GLU A 391 4.71 -4.06 -1.13
CA GLU A 391 4.40 -2.69 -0.69
C GLU A 391 4.21 -2.57 0.81
N ALA A 392 3.81 -3.65 1.47
CA ALA A 392 3.55 -3.70 2.91
C ALA A 392 4.83 -3.63 3.77
N ARG A 393 5.93 -3.09 3.23
CA ARG A 393 7.20 -2.81 3.92
C ARG A 393 7.16 -1.49 4.69
N THR A 394 6.29 -0.56 4.30
CA THR A 394 6.17 0.78 4.91
C THR A 394 4.72 1.06 5.30
N PRO A 395 4.46 1.65 6.48
CA PRO A 395 3.11 2.05 6.86
C PRO A 395 2.63 3.27 6.06
N LEU A 396 1.31 3.44 6.00
CA LEU A 396 0.67 4.67 5.55
C LEU A 396 0.71 5.68 6.69
N ILE A 397 1.27 6.87 6.44
CA ILE A 397 1.44 7.93 7.44
C ILE A 397 0.90 9.24 6.88
N ILE A 398 0.05 9.91 7.68
CA ILE A 398 -0.30 11.31 7.48
C ILE A 398 0.52 12.13 8.47
N SER A 399 1.36 13.01 7.95
CA SER A 399 2.11 13.97 8.77
C SER A 399 1.49 15.36 8.65
N GLY A 400 1.36 16.04 9.78
CA GLY A 400 0.89 17.42 9.86
C GLY A 400 1.99 18.35 10.36
N PRO A 401 1.90 19.65 10.07
CA PRO A 401 2.77 20.64 10.70
C PRO A 401 2.53 20.64 12.22
N THR A 402 3.60 20.70 12.99
CA THR A 402 3.52 21.00 14.42
C THR A 402 3.19 22.47 14.64
N GLU A 403 2.53 22.80 15.77
CA GLU A 403 2.40 24.20 16.15
C GLU A 403 3.80 24.81 16.27
N TYR A 404 4.10 25.82 15.45
CA TYR A 404 5.39 26.50 15.49
C TYR A 404 5.55 27.17 16.86
N VAL A 405 6.33 26.55 17.73
CA VAL A 405 6.86 27.21 18.91
C VAL A 405 8.15 27.87 18.48
N ASP A 406 8.15 29.22 18.42
CA ASP A 406 9.38 29.97 18.25
C ASP A 406 10.32 29.69 19.43
N ARG A 407 11.20 28.70 19.28
CA ARG A 407 12.24 28.39 20.27
C ARG A 407 13.26 29.53 20.42
N GLY A 408 13.16 30.59 19.62
CA GLY A 408 13.99 31.77 19.74
C GLY A 408 15.43 31.55 19.27
N TYR A 409 15.73 30.52 18.47
CA TYR A 409 17.10 30.29 17.95
C TYR A 409 17.67 31.52 17.24
N GLN A 410 16.85 32.29 16.52
CA GLN A 410 17.24 33.54 15.90
C GLN A 410 17.66 34.61 16.93
N ARG A 411 17.01 34.66 18.10
CA ARG A 411 17.34 35.58 19.20
C ARG A 411 18.71 35.27 19.80
N TYR A 412 19.07 33.99 19.90
CA TYR A 412 20.32 33.55 20.54
C TYR A 412 21.50 33.44 19.56
N LYS A 413 21.23 33.32 18.25
CA LYS A 413 22.24 33.12 17.19
C LYS A 413 23.42 34.08 17.29
N SER A 414 23.17 35.38 17.36
CA SER A 414 24.24 36.39 17.34
C SER A 414 25.15 36.34 18.57
N GLY A 415 24.60 35.94 19.73
CA GLY A 415 25.37 35.75 20.96
C GLY A 415 26.27 34.53 20.86
N VAL A 416 25.70 33.39 20.46
CA VAL A 416 26.42 32.13 20.29
C VAL A 416 27.49 32.24 19.19
N GLU A 417 27.21 32.91 18.08
CA GLU A 417 28.19 33.11 17.01
C GLU A 417 29.39 33.93 17.49
N ARG A 418 29.15 34.98 18.28
CA ARG A 418 30.21 35.80 18.89
C ARG A 418 31.06 34.97 19.86
N LEU A 419 30.41 34.17 20.70
CA LEU A 419 31.07 33.26 21.63
C LEU A 419 31.98 32.27 20.87
N PHE A 420 31.44 31.61 19.84
CA PHE A 420 32.18 30.67 19.00
C PHE A 420 33.38 31.33 18.30
N ARG A 421 33.19 32.51 17.67
CA ARG A 421 34.28 33.25 17.01
C ARG A 421 35.39 33.64 18.00
N THR A 422 35.01 34.01 19.23
CA THR A 422 35.97 34.37 20.29
C THR A 422 36.78 33.16 20.75
N GLN A 423 36.12 32.02 20.97
CA GLN A 423 36.80 30.75 21.28
C GLN A 423 37.69 30.31 20.11
N GLN A 424 37.24 30.43 18.85
CA GLN A 424 38.02 30.05 17.68
C GLN A 424 39.32 30.85 17.58
N ARG A 425 39.30 32.15 17.90
CA ARG A 425 40.51 33.00 17.96
C ARG A 425 41.46 32.49 19.04
N LEU A 426 40.95 32.20 20.24
CA LEU A 426 41.75 31.64 21.33
C LEU A 426 42.37 30.28 20.95
N SER A 427 41.60 29.40 20.31
CA SER A 427 42.09 28.12 19.81
C SER A 427 43.18 28.28 18.73
N ASN A 428 43.05 29.26 17.84
CA ASN A 428 44.08 29.57 16.83
C ASN A 428 45.39 30.04 17.48
N GLU A 429 45.31 30.92 18.48
CA GLU A 429 46.46 31.40 19.25
C GLU A 429 47.16 30.25 19.98
N ARG A 430 46.40 29.43 20.70
CA ARG A 430 46.93 28.24 21.41
C ARG A 430 47.53 27.21 20.47
N ALA A 431 46.91 26.95 19.32
CA ALA A 431 47.46 26.04 18.33
C ALA A 431 48.75 26.58 17.67
N ALA A 432 48.88 27.90 17.50
CA ALA A 432 50.11 28.53 17.02
C ALA A 432 51.24 28.41 18.05
N GLU A 433 50.91 28.63 19.32
CA GLU A 433 51.86 28.54 20.41
C GLU A 433 52.30 27.09 20.66
N ALA A 434 51.39 26.12 20.58
CA ALA A 434 51.74 24.70 20.62
C ALA A 434 52.75 24.31 19.52
N GLU A 435 52.57 24.82 18.30
CA GLU A 435 53.52 24.58 17.19
C GLU A 435 54.91 25.19 17.46
N ARG A 436 54.98 26.34 18.16
CA ARG A 436 56.25 26.93 18.61
C ARG A 436 56.90 26.09 19.69
N LEU A 437 56.14 25.68 20.71
CA LEU A 437 56.63 24.86 21.82
C LEU A 437 57.13 23.48 21.37
N ILE A 438 56.50 22.89 20.34
CA ILE A 438 56.99 21.65 19.71
C ILE A 438 58.37 21.88 19.08
N LYS A 439 58.60 23.02 18.41
CA LYS A 439 59.92 23.37 17.83
C LYS A 439 60.97 23.68 18.90
N GLU A 440 60.55 24.10 20.09
CA GLU A 440 61.40 24.35 21.26
C GLU A 440 61.60 23.11 22.16
N GLU A 441 61.18 21.92 21.72
CA GLU A 441 61.25 20.65 22.48
C GLU A 441 60.48 20.67 23.82
N LYS A 442 59.51 21.58 23.98
CA LYS A 442 58.61 21.68 25.16
C LYS A 442 57.30 20.94 24.91
N GLU A 443 57.40 19.64 24.66
CA GLU A 443 56.27 18.83 24.16
C GLU A 443 55.10 18.74 25.16
N MET A 444 55.37 18.71 26.47
CA MET A 444 54.32 18.62 27.51
C MET A 444 53.41 19.85 27.56
N ASP A 445 53.98 21.05 27.44
CA ASP A 445 53.21 22.29 27.44
C ASP A 445 52.44 22.47 26.12
N ALA A 446 53.04 22.02 25.00
CA ALA A 446 52.35 21.95 23.73
C ALA A 446 51.13 21.01 23.77
N ALA A 447 51.27 19.83 24.41
CA ALA A 447 50.18 18.87 24.56
C ALA A 447 49.03 19.42 25.41
N LYS A 448 49.30 20.18 26.48
CA LYS A 448 48.25 20.87 27.27
C LYS A 448 47.46 21.87 26.43
N LEU A 449 48.15 22.70 25.64
CA LEU A 449 47.49 23.66 24.74
C LEU A 449 46.64 22.96 23.68
N LEU A 450 47.16 21.88 23.09
CA LEU A 450 46.43 21.07 22.11
C LEU A 450 45.23 20.35 22.73
N LEU A 451 45.32 19.92 23.99
CA LEU A 451 44.19 19.36 24.74
C LEU A 451 43.09 20.40 24.96
N MET A 452 43.42 21.63 25.34
CA MET A 452 42.43 22.72 25.45
C MET A 452 41.74 23.03 24.10
N VAL A 453 42.48 22.93 22.99
CA VAL A 453 41.93 23.08 21.63
C VAL A 453 41.04 21.89 21.26
N LYS A 454 41.43 20.65 21.60
CA LYS A 454 40.63 19.43 21.40
C LYS A 454 39.30 19.53 22.14
N ARG A 455 39.34 19.98 23.39
CA ARG A 455 38.18 20.12 24.28
C ARG A 455 37.28 21.33 23.98
N SER A 456 37.58 22.17 22.99
CA SER A 456 36.69 23.29 22.61
C SER A 456 36.38 23.31 21.12
N THR A 457 37.38 23.07 20.28
CA THR A 457 37.28 23.10 18.81
C THR A 457 37.90 21.82 18.22
N PRO A 458 37.25 20.65 18.37
CA PRO A 458 37.83 19.36 17.98
C PRO A 458 38.15 19.26 16.48
N LYS A 459 37.40 19.98 15.63
CA LYS A 459 37.62 20.03 14.17
C LYS A 459 38.70 21.03 13.72
N HIS A 460 39.52 21.57 14.64
CA HIS A 460 40.54 22.58 14.30
C HIS A 460 41.65 22.03 13.38
N LYS A 461 41.88 22.66 12.22
CA LYS A 461 42.79 22.15 11.17
C LYS A 461 44.21 21.83 11.65
N ARG A 462 44.80 22.69 12.50
CA ARG A 462 46.15 22.45 13.07
C ARG A 462 46.16 21.27 14.05
N LEU A 463 45.11 21.10 14.86
CA LEU A 463 44.98 19.98 15.78
C LEU A 463 44.88 18.66 15.01
N LEU A 464 44.03 18.60 13.98
CA LEU A 464 43.86 17.42 13.13
C LEU A 464 45.17 17.01 12.44
N ARG A 465 46.04 17.97 12.09
CA ARG A 465 47.38 17.69 11.55
C ARG A 465 48.27 17.01 12.61
N PHE A 466 48.35 17.56 13.81
CA PHE A 466 49.14 16.98 14.91
C PHE A 466 48.60 15.63 15.38
N GLN A 467 47.29 15.40 15.32
CA GLN A 467 46.70 14.09 15.65
C GLN A 467 47.03 12.98 14.63
N LYS A 468 47.42 13.33 13.40
CA LYS A 468 47.94 12.36 12.43
C LYS A 468 49.39 11.96 12.74
N GLU A 469 50.11 12.77 13.50
CA GLU A 469 51.46 12.48 13.96
C GLU A 469 51.37 11.61 15.23
N GLY A 470 51.71 10.32 15.09
CA GLY A 470 51.46 9.31 16.12
C GLY A 470 52.14 9.54 17.48
N SER A 471 53.22 10.33 17.54
CA SER A 471 53.90 10.72 18.78
C SER A 471 53.13 11.79 19.56
N ILE A 472 52.73 12.86 18.88
CA ILE A 472 52.03 14.01 19.50
C ILE A 472 50.62 13.62 19.93
N LYS A 473 49.93 12.80 19.12
CA LYS A 473 48.62 12.26 19.51
C LYS A 473 48.67 11.52 20.85
N ARG A 474 49.65 10.61 21.02
CA ARG A 474 49.84 9.87 22.27
C ARG A 474 50.08 10.82 23.44
N LEU A 475 50.88 11.86 23.23
CA LEU A 475 51.18 12.84 24.27
C LEU A 475 49.92 13.63 24.71
N ILE A 476 49.04 14.01 23.78
CA ILE A 476 47.76 14.64 24.09
C ILE A 476 46.89 13.70 24.92
N ASP A 477 46.75 12.44 24.49
CA ASP A 477 45.94 11.43 25.16
C ASP A 477 46.51 11.08 26.56
N ASP A 478 47.83 11.04 26.72
CA ASP A 478 48.53 10.81 28.00
C ASP A 478 48.32 11.98 28.97
N VAL A 479 48.41 13.22 28.50
CA VAL A 479 48.13 14.42 29.29
C VAL A 479 46.66 14.45 29.71
N GLU A 480 45.74 14.08 28.82
CA GLU A 480 44.32 13.99 29.14
C GLU A 480 44.06 12.93 30.23
N LEU A 481 44.63 11.73 30.08
CA LEU A 481 44.54 10.65 31.07
C LEU A 481 45.14 11.04 32.43
N MET A 482 46.24 11.81 32.44
CA MET A 482 46.85 12.34 33.66
C MET A 482 45.90 13.30 34.40
N HIS A 483 45.31 14.27 33.70
CA HIS A 483 44.40 15.25 34.31
C HIS A 483 43.07 14.63 34.73
N MET A 484 42.60 13.59 34.03
CA MET A 484 41.45 12.78 34.47
C MET A 484 41.76 12.04 35.78
N ARG A 485 42.93 11.37 35.88
CA ARG A 485 43.36 10.67 37.10
C ARG A 485 43.50 11.59 38.30
N GLU A 486 44.03 12.80 38.08
CA GLU A 486 44.17 13.83 39.12
C GLU A 486 42.88 14.60 39.41
N LYS A 487 41.79 14.37 38.67
CA LYS A 487 40.53 15.13 38.73
C LYS A 487 40.68 16.63 38.47
N LYS A 488 41.73 17.05 37.75
CA LYS A 488 42.05 18.46 37.44
C LYS A 488 41.66 18.90 36.02
N LEU A 489 40.95 18.06 35.28
CA LEU A 489 40.54 18.39 33.91
C LEU A 489 39.66 19.66 33.85
N HIS A 490 38.84 19.89 34.88
CA HIS A 490 38.02 21.08 35.03
C HIS A 490 38.84 22.39 35.06
N GLU A 491 40.09 22.35 35.54
CA GLU A 491 40.98 23.52 35.54
C GLU A 491 41.37 23.93 34.11
N LEU A 492 41.60 22.94 33.23
CA LEU A 492 41.88 23.18 31.81
C LEU A 492 40.63 23.62 31.06
N ASP A 493 39.47 23.09 31.44
CA ASP A 493 38.18 23.47 30.85
C ASP A 493 37.81 24.92 31.18
N ALA A 494 38.01 25.36 32.42
CA ALA A 494 37.77 26.74 32.86
C ALA A 494 38.54 27.79 32.04
N GLU A 495 39.62 27.38 31.37
CA GLU A 495 40.41 28.25 30.49
C GLU A 495 39.77 28.48 29.11
N ASN A 496 38.77 27.70 28.73
CA ASN A 496 37.95 27.88 27.54
C ASN A 496 36.65 28.63 27.86
N TYR A 497 36.05 29.28 26.86
CA TYR A 497 34.71 29.86 26.95
C TYR A 497 33.61 28.79 27.00
N PHE A 498 33.82 27.66 26.32
CA PHE A 498 32.98 26.48 26.39
C PHE A 498 33.82 25.23 26.17
N THR A 499 33.34 24.09 26.65
CA THR A 499 33.99 22.79 26.50
C THR A 499 33.06 21.82 25.77
N TYR A 500 33.63 20.97 24.92
CA TYR A 500 32.97 19.85 24.28
C TYR A 500 33.46 18.54 24.92
N ASP A 501 32.52 17.76 25.46
CA ASP A 501 32.77 16.44 25.99
C ASP A 501 32.43 15.37 24.91
N GLU A 502 33.44 14.64 24.45
CA GLU A 502 33.28 13.57 23.45
C GLU A 502 32.49 12.36 23.96
N HIS A 503 32.54 12.07 25.26
CA HIS A 503 31.84 10.95 25.88
C HIS A 503 30.35 11.24 26.03
N MET A 504 30.01 12.44 26.50
CA MET A 504 28.61 12.87 26.65
C MET A 504 28.03 13.47 25.37
N ARG A 505 28.87 13.75 24.35
CA ARG A 505 28.51 14.44 23.10
C ARG A 505 27.76 15.75 23.34
N ALA A 506 28.18 16.47 24.37
CA ALA A 506 27.55 17.68 24.88
C ALA A 506 28.55 18.85 24.87
N VAL A 507 28.04 20.07 24.67
CA VAL A 507 28.81 21.30 24.78
C VAL A 507 28.34 22.03 26.04
N GLU A 508 29.28 22.35 26.92
CA GLU A 508 29.03 22.99 28.21
C GLU A 508 29.60 24.41 28.23
N LEU A 509 28.84 25.35 28.79
CA LEU A 509 29.25 26.74 28.97
C LEU A 509 30.05 26.91 30.27
N ASN A 510 31.28 27.40 30.13
CA ASN A 510 32.14 27.77 31.24
C ASN A 510 31.87 29.21 31.68
N ASP A 511 32.40 29.63 32.83
CA ASP A 511 32.15 30.95 33.42
C ASP A 511 32.51 32.10 32.47
N LYS A 512 33.67 32.02 31.79
CA LYS A 512 34.08 32.98 30.74
C LYS A 512 33.05 33.08 29.61
N GLY A 513 32.42 31.96 29.25
CA GLY A 513 31.37 31.91 28.23
C GLY A 513 30.05 32.53 28.69
N ARG A 514 29.64 32.26 29.93
CA ARG A 514 28.42 32.85 30.53
C ARG A 514 28.55 34.36 30.64
N GLU A 515 29.69 34.86 31.12
CA GLU A 515 29.99 36.29 31.21
C GLU A 515 29.97 36.96 29.83
N LEU A 516 30.51 36.29 28.80
CA LEU A 516 30.50 36.83 27.43
C LEU A 516 29.10 36.86 26.82
N LEU A 517 28.27 35.84 27.08
CA LEU A 517 26.90 35.77 26.57
C LEU A 517 25.96 36.76 27.26
N ASN A 518 26.10 36.92 28.58
CA ASN A 518 25.32 37.88 29.35
C ASN A 518 26.18 38.56 30.45
N PRO A 519 26.82 39.70 30.13
CA PRO A 519 27.67 40.41 31.09
C PRO A 519 26.91 41.02 32.29
N ARG A 520 25.59 41.17 32.19
CA ARG A 520 24.77 41.80 33.24
C ARG A 520 24.23 40.79 34.25
N ASP A 521 24.08 39.54 33.83
CA ASP A 521 23.55 38.45 34.65
C ASP A 521 24.12 37.10 34.17
N PRO A 522 25.33 36.73 34.62
CA PRO A 522 25.94 35.44 34.30
C PRO A 522 25.15 34.25 34.88
N ASP A 523 24.43 34.45 35.99
CA ASP A 523 23.64 33.41 36.66
C ASP A 523 22.35 33.08 35.90
N ALA A 524 21.99 33.84 34.86
CA ALA A 524 20.89 33.52 33.94
C ALA A 524 21.02 32.13 33.30
N PHE A 525 22.25 31.60 33.21
CA PHE A 525 22.57 30.29 32.67
C PHE A 525 22.72 29.19 33.75
N THR A 526 22.33 29.49 34.99
CA THR A 526 22.28 28.49 36.07
C THR A 526 20.85 28.04 36.29
N LEU A 527 20.65 26.72 36.39
CA LEU A 527 19.35 26.15 36.72
C LEU A 527 19.11 26.29 38.22
N PRO A 528 17.96 26.85 38.64
CA PRO A 528 17.60 26.86 40.05
C PRO A 528 17.34 25.42 40.52
N ASP A 529 17.79 25.08 41.73
CA ASP A 529 17.48 23.81 42.36
C ASP A 529 16.03 23.80 42.81
N LEU A 530 15.19 23.10 42.05
CA LEU A 530 13.76 22.93 42.36
C LEU A 530 13.56 22.26 43.72
N SER A 531 14.41 21.31 44.12
CA SER A 531 14.26 20.59 45.39
C SER A 531 14.41 21.55 46.57
N THR A 532 15.52 22.29 46.60
CA THR A 532 15.79 23.27 47.66
C THR A 532 14.81 24.45 47.61
N GLY A 533 14.43 24.91 46.41
CA GLY A 533 13.51 26.03 46.23
C GLY A 533 12.07 25.71 46.64
N LEU A 534 11.55 24.54 46.27
CA LEU A 534 10.23 24.08 46.66
C LEU A 534 10.16 23.81 48.17
N ASP A 535 11.19 23.19 48.75
CA ASP A 535 11.31 22.97 50.20
C ASP A 535 11.29 24.29 50.99
N ALA A 536 11.98 25.31 50.48
CA ALA A 536 12.00 26.63 51.11
C ALA A 536 10.64 27.35 51.03
N ILE A 537 9.88 27.15 49.94
CA ILE A 537 8.51 27.66 49.79
C ILE A 537 7.54 26.91 50.72
N ASP A 538 7.72 25.61 50.89
CA ASP A 538 6.88 24.78 51.75
C ASP A 538 7.09 25.06 53.23
N LYS A 539 8.35 25.25 53.67
CA LYS A 539 8.72 25.53 55.07
C LYS A 539 8.34 26.95 55.55
N ARG A 540 7.96 27.85 54.64
CA ARG A 540 7.52 29.22 54.98
C ARG A 540 6.14 29.21 55.66
N LYS A 541 6.08 29.60 56.94
CA LYS A 541 4.82 29.67 57.72
C LYS A 541 4.06 31.00 57.53
N ASP A 542 4.68 31.97 56.88
CA ASP A 542 4.20 33.33 56.62
C ASP A 542 3.27 33.45 55.40
N LEU A 543 3.17 32.42 54.56
CA LEU A 543 2.42 32.47 53.30
C LEU A 543 1.18 31.56 53.31
N PRO A 544 -0.01 32.07 52.92
CA PRO A 544 -1.19 31.25 52.67
C PRO A 544 -0.95 30.20 51.57
N ALA A 545 -1.61 29.04 51.63
CA ALA A 545 -1.46 27.94 50.67
C ALA A 545 -1.62 28.39 49.19
N LYS A 546 -2.57 29.28 48.90
CA LYS A 546 -2.77 29.86 47.56
C LYS A 546 -1.58 30.69 47.05
N GLN A 547 -0.88 31.39 47.94
CA GLN A 547 0.31 32.15 47.59
C GLN A 547 1.56 31.26 47.49
N LYS A 548 1.64 30.18 48.28
CA LYS A 548 2.67 29.14 48.11
C LYS A 548 2.55 28.47 46.75
N LEU A 549 1.35 28.07 46.35
CA LEU A 549 1.10 27.46 45.03
C LEU A 549 1.51 28.39 43.90
N LYS A 550 1.13 29.67 43.96
CA LYS A 550 1.54 30.67 42.95
C LYS A 550 3.07 30.81 42.88
N LYS A 551 3.77 30.84 44.02
CA LYS A 551 5.24 30.90 44.04
C LYS A 551 5.89 29.62 43.51
N LYS A 552 5.28 28.45 43.75
CA LYS A 552 5.72 27.19 43.14
C LYS A 552 5.55 27.23 41.63
N GLU A 553 4.40 27.68 41.13
CA GLU A 553 4.15 27.87 39.69
C GLU A 553 5.14 28.86 39.07
N GLU A 554 5.42 29.99 39.72
CA GLU A 554 6.43 30.97 39.30
C GLU A 554 7.83 30.33 39.22
N LEU A 555 8.22 29.52 40.21
CA LEU A 555 9.50 28.80 40.23
C LEU A 555 9.58 27.74 39.11
N TYR A 556 8.50 27.00 38.86
CA TYR A 556 8.44 26.04 37.75
C TYR A 556 8.51 26.73 36.39
N GLN A 557 7.83 27.87 36.22
CA GLN A 557 7.89 28.67 35.00
C GLN A 557 9.28 29.24 34.76
N GLU A 558 9.94 29.74 35.81
CA GLU A 558 11.32 30.22 35.74
C GLU A 558 12.28 29.08 35.35
N TYR A 559 12.16 27.92 36.00
CA TYR A 559 12.96 26.74 35.68
C TYR A 559 12.75 26.29 34.23
N ALA A 560 11.49 26.18 33.78
CA ALA A 560 11.17 25.76 32.41
C ALA A 560 11.75 26.73 31.38
N SER A 561 11.60 28.04 31.59
CA SER A 561 12.13 29.07 30.69
C SER A 561 13.66 29.06 30.63
N LYS A 562 14.35 28.94 31.78
CA LYS A 562 15.82 28.86 31.83
C LYS A 562 16.34 27.56 31.21
N SER A 563 15.67 26.43 31.44
CA SER A 563 16.02 25.13 30.85
C SER A 563 15.89 25.15 29.33
N GLU A 564 14.79 25.67 28.80
CA GLU A 564 14.59 25.83 27.36
C GLU A 564 15.67 26.74 26.74
N MET A 565 15.94 27.88 27.37
CA MET A 565 17.00 28.80 26.92
C MET A 565 18.37 28.10 26.86
N LEU A 566 18.74 27.35 27.91
CA LEU A 566 20.00 26.62 27.97
C LEU A 566 20.10 25.55 26.88
N ASN A 567 19.05 24.75 26.70
CA ASN A 567 18.99 23.73 25.65
C ASN A 567 19.15 24.35 24.25
N ASN A 568 18.54 25.52 24.02
CA ASN A 568 18.67 26.21 22.74
C ASN A 568 20.08 26.76 22.49
N HIS A 569 20.75 27.29 23.53
CA HIS A 569 22.16 27.69 23.44
C HIS A 569 23.09 26.50 23.20
N HIS A 570 22.86 25.36 23.89
CA HIS A 570 23.63 24.14 23.68
C HIS A 570 23.46 23.58 22.27
N ALA A 571 22.23 23.53 21.75
CA ALA A 571 21.96 23.08 20.38
C ALA A 571 22.65 23.97 19.34
N LEU A 572 22.58 25.29 19.49
CA LEU A 572 23.31 26.24 18.63
C LEU A 572 24.82 26.07 18.74
N LEU A 573 25.38 26.01 19.95
CA LEU A 573 26.82 25.80 20.13
C LEU A 573 27.28 24.49 19.49
N LYS A 574 26.53 23.42 19.70
CA LYS A 574 26.78 22.11 19.06
C LYS A 574 26.77 22.22 17.53
N ALA A 575 25.79 22.93 16.97
CA ALA A 575 25.72 23.22 15.53
C ALA A 575 26.95 24.01 15.03
N TYR A 576 27.46 24.98 15.79
CA TYR A 576 28.67 25.74 15.43
C TYR A 576 29.96 24.91 15.57
N VAL A 577 30.08 24.10 16.62
CA VAL A 577 31.31 23.39 16.99
C VAL A 577 31.53 22.10 16.19
N LEU A 578 30.46 21.32 15.95
CA LEU A 578 30.59 19.97 15.41
C LEU A 578 30.22 19.85 13.93
N PHE A 579 29.44 20.78 13.38
CA PHE A 579 28.85 20.62 12.04
C PHE A 579 29.34 21.70 11.07
N ASN A 580 30.07 21.27 10.06
CA ASN A 580 30.61 22.10 8.99
C ASN A 580 29.73 22.01 7.75
N LYS A 581 29.50 23.17 7.14
CA LYS A 581 28.88 23.27 5.82
C LYS A 581 29.78 22.61 4.78
N ASP A 582 29.17 21.94 3.82
CA ASP A 582 29.79 21.20 2.71
C ASP A 582 30.55 19.92 3.11
N GLU A 583 30.58 19.57 4.41
CA GLU A 583 31.13 18.32 4.92
C GLU A 583 30.05 17.45 5.59
N ASP A 584 29.36 18.00 6.60
CA ASP A 584 28.32 17.28 7.35
C ASP A 584 26.90 17.55 6.80
N TYR A 585 26.72 18.70 6.14
CA TYR A 585 25.46 19.10 5.50
C TYR A 585 25.71 20.13 4.40
N ILE A 586 24.77 20.28 3.47
CA ILE A 586 24.74 21.33 2.45
C ILE A 586 23.48 22.19 2.62
N VAL A 587 23.49 23.39 2.04
CA VAL A 587 22.29 24.24 1.93
C VAL A 587 21.83 24.23 0.48
N ASP A 588 20.68 23.61 0.21
CA ASP A 588 20.09 23.51 -1.12
C ASP A 588 18.63 23.96 -1.09
N GLY A 589 18.21 24.75 -2.07
CA GLY A 589 16.84 25.30 -2.13
C GLY A 589 16.41 26.10 -0.88
N GLY A 590 17.36 26.70 -0.15
CA GLY A 590 17.08 27.35 1.13
C GLY A 590 16.71 26.38 2.26
N LYS A 591 17.25 25.16 2.24
CA LYS A 591 17.05 24.11 3.27
C LYS A 591 18.39 23.46 3.64
N VAL A 592 18.53 23.01 4.88
CA VAL A 592 19.69 22.20 5.31
C VAL A 592 19.45 20.73 4.91
N VAL A 593 20.38 20.13 4.16
CA VAL A 593 20.36 18.72 3.75
C VAL A 593 21.59 18.02 4.29
N ILE A 594 21.38 16.93 5.04
CA ILE A 594 22.48 16.17 5.65
C ILE A 594 23.32 15.47 4.57
N VAL A 595 24.63 15.47 4.73
CA VAL A 595 25.56 14.71 3.88
C VAL A 595 26.06 13.50 4.66
N ASP A 596 25.99 12.32 4.05
CA ASP A 596 26.57 11.11 4.63
C ASP A 596 28.10 11.21 4.64
N SER A 597 28.68 11.11 5.84
CA SER A 597 30.13 11.20 6.06
C SER A 597 30.94 10.13 5.33
N PHE A 598 30.35 8.98 5.00
CA PHE A 598 31.05 7.89 4.30
C PHE A 598 30.94 8.00 2.78
N THR A 599 29.78 8.41 2.27
CA THR A 599 29.49 8.39 0.83
C THR A 599 29.53 9.75 0.16
N GLY A 600 29.52 10.85 0.94
CA GLY A 600 29.44 12.22 0.45
C GLY A 600 28.11 12.55 -0.24
N ARG A 601 27.10 11.66 -0.14
CA ARG A 601 25.81 11.84 -0.80
C ARG A 601 24.87 12.68 0.06
N PRO A 602 24.14 13.65 -0.53
CA PRO A 602 23.08 14.35 0.18
C PRO A 602 21.93 13.39 0.49
N GLN A 603 21.38 13.48 1.71
CA GLN A 603 20.27 12.68 2.22
C GLN A 603 19.03 13.58 2.42
N PRO A 604 18.32 13.93 1.33
CA PRO A 604 17.11 14.74 1.43
C PRO A 604 16.05 14.03 2.27
N GLY A 605 15.41 14.77 3.18
CA GLY A 605 14.38 14.25 4.09
C GLY A 605 14.91 13.74 5.44
N ARG A 606 16.23 13.61 5.63
CA ARG A 606 16.83 13.32 6.94
C ARG A 606 17.08 14.60 7.73
N ARG A 607 16.70 14.61 9.01
CA ARG A 607 16.93 15.70 9.97
C ARG A 607 17.70 15.22 11.20
N TYR A 608 18.40 16.14 11.88
CA TYR A 608 19.03 15.89 13.17
C TYR A 608 18.02 16.11 14.30
N SER A 609 18.03 15.25 15.32
CA SER A 609 17.12 15.32 16.48
C SER A 609 17.48 16.43 17.48
N ASP A 610 16.65 16.60 18.51
CA ASP A 610 16.89 17.45 19.70
C ASP A 610 17.04 18.95 19.40
N GLY A 611 16.34 19.47 18.39
CA GLY A 611 16.43 20.88 18.00
C GLY A 611 17.72 21.24 17.23
N LEU A 612 18.58 20.26 16.94
CA LEU A 612 19.88 20.48 16.29
C LEU A 612 19.72 20.84 14.80
N HIS A 613 18.71 20.30 14.12
CA HIS A 613 18.47 20.63 12.72
C HIS A 613 17.96 22.06 12.58
N GLU A 614 17.05 22.47 13.46
CA GLU A 614 16.55 23.84 13.57
C GLU A 614 17.67 24.82 13.95
N ALA A 615 18.57 24.40 14.85
CA ALA A 615 19.75 25.17 15.19
C ALA A 615 20.71 25.34 13.98
N LEU A 616 20.84 24.32 13.12
CA LEU A 616 21.62 24.41 11.87
C LEU A 616 20.95 25.31 10.83
N GLU A 617 19.62 25.20 10.67
CA GLU A 617 18.85 26.11 9.82
C GLU A 617 19.01 27.56 10.30
N ALA A 618 18.90 27.79 11.61
CA ALA A 618 19.13 29.09 12.22
C ALA A 618 20.58 29.58 12.01
N LYS A 619 21.60 28.72 12.23
CA LYS A 619 23.03 28.99 11.98
C LYS A 619 23.25 29.53 10.56
N GLU A 620 22.67 28.86 9.56
CA GLU A 620 22.82 29.23 8.15
C GLU A 620 21.90 30.37 7.70
N GLY A 621 21.01 30.86 8.57
CA GLY A 621 20.06 31.92 8.22
C GLY A 621 18.92 31.43 7.33
N VAL A 622 18.70 30.12 7.31
CA VAL A 622 17.59 29.45 6.64
C VAL A 622 16.33 29.57 7.49
N ARG A 623 15.15 29.61 6.85
CA ARG A 623 13.87 29.54 7.56
C ARG A 623 13.79 28.22 8.29
N VAL A 624 13.72 28.28 9.63
CA VAL A 624 13.51 27.09 10.47
C VAL A 624 12.20 26.45 10.06
N GLN A 625 12.27 25.22 9.59
CA GLN A 625 11.09 24.50 9.13
C GLN A 625 10.34 23.93 10.32
N GLU A 626 9.00 23.99 10.25
CA GLU A 626 8.15 23.31 11.22
C GLU A 626 8.50 21.81 11.21
N GLU A 627 8.59 21.20 12.39
CA GLU A 627 8.66 19.75 12.48
C GLU A 627 7.33 19.21 11.95
N THR A 628 7.39 18.18 11.11
CA THR A 628 6.20 17.42 10.73
C THR A 628 6.04 16.27 11.72
N GLN A 629 4.87 16.15 12.31
CA GLN A 629 4.53 15.09 13.26
C GLN A 629 3.52 14.13 12.63
N THR A 630 3.66 12.84 12.96
CA THR A 630 2.66 11.81 12.62
C THR A 630 1.32 12.16 13.27
N VAL A 631 0.29 12.39 12.47
CA VAL A 631 -1.08 12.68 12.92
C VAL A 631 -1.95 11.42 12.87
N ALA A 632 -1.71 10.58 11.87
CA ALA A 632 -2.38 9.30 11.74
C ALA A 632 -1.45 8.32 11.01
N SER A 633 -1.52 7.05 11.38
CA SER A 633 -0.71 6.00 10.75
C SER A 633 -1.47 4.67 10.78
N ILE A 634 -1.30 3.84 9.75
CA ILE A 634 -1.77 2.44 9.72
C ILE A 634 -0.89 1.62 8.78
N THR A 635 -0.63 0.36 9.11
CA THR A 635 0.01 -0.58 8.18
C THR A 635 -0.99 -1.16 7.19
N HIS A 636 -0.58 -1.48 5.95
CA HIS A 636 -1.47 -2.17 4.99
C HIS A 636 -2.03 -3.46 5.59
N GLN A 637 -1.21 -4.18 6.36
CA GLN A 637 -1.60 -5.39 7.08
C GLN A 637 -2.84 -5.16 7.96
N ASN A 638 -2.77 -4.22 8.90
CA ASN A 638 -3.88 -3.96 9.80
C ASN A 638 -5.06 -3.31 9.07
N TYR A 639 -4.81 -2.48 8.05
CA TYR A 639 -5.88 -1.94 7.22
C TYR A 639 -6.73 -3.07 6.57
N PHE A 640 -6.08 -4.02 5.88
CA PHE A 640 -6.79 -5.11 5.21
C PHE A 640 -7.39 -6.12 6.19
N ARG A 641 -6.83 -6.26 7.40
CA ARG A 641 -7.43 -7.07 8.47
C ARG A 641 -8.77 -6.52 8.97
N MET A 642 -9.10 -5.26 8.73
CA MET A 642 -10.43 -4.71 9.07
C MET A 642 -11.55 -5.24 8.18
N TYR A 643 -11.24 -5.75 6.98
CA TYR A 643 -12.28 -6.29 6.10
C TYR A 643 -12.88 -7.58 6.67
N GLU A 644 -14.21 -7.65 6.74
CA GLU A 644 -14.94 -8.84 7.20
C GLU A 644 -14.60 -10.06 6.34
N LYS A 645 -14.57 -9.84 5.02
CA LYS A 645 -14.10 -10.83 4.06
C LYS A 645 -13.04 -10.22 3.13
N LEU A 646 -11.85 -10.81 3.15
CA LEU A 646 -10.72 -10.43 2.30
C LEU A 646 -10.42 -11.58 1.35
N ALA A 647 -10.25 -11.29 0.07
CA ALA A 647 -9.84 -12.23 -0.96
C ALA A 647 -8.69 -11.62 -1.78
N GLY A 648 -7.95 -12.48 -2.49
CA GLY A 648 -6.84 -12.01 -3.32
C GLY A 648 -6.69 -12.83 -4.59
N MET A 649 -6.20 -12.22 -5.64
CA MET A 649 -5.84 -12.91 -6.88
C MET A 649 -4.42 -12.55 -7.29
N THR A 650 -3.64 -13.52 -7.73
CA THR A 650 -2.30 -13.27 -8.29
C THR A 650 -1.85 -14.47 -9.13
N GLY A 651 -0.73 -14.35 -9.84
CA GLY A 651 -0.12 -15.45 -10.59
C GLY A 651 0.90 -16.25 -9.79
N THR A 652 1.24 -15.81 -8.58
CA THR A 652 2.39 -16.32 -7.83
C THR A 652 2.20 -16.23 -6.30
N ALA A 653 1.07 -16.70 -5.78
CA ALA A 653 0.75 -16.65 -4.33
C ALA A 653 1.42 -17.79 -3.53
N MET A 654 1.65 -18.94 -4.15
CA MET A 654 2.05 -20.17 -3.47
C MET A 654 3.40 -20.07 -2.75
N THR A 655 4.29 -19.19 -3.23
CA THR A 655 5.60 -18.95 -2.61
C THR A 655 5.48 -18.38 -1.20
N ASP A 656 4.43 -17.58 -0.95
CA ASP A 656 4.27 -16.78 0.27
C ASP A 656 3.03 -17.20 1.07
N ALA A 657 2.50 -18.40 0.81
CA ALA A 657 1.33 -18.95 1.50
C ALA A 657 1.40 -18.82 3.03
N ASN A 658 2.56 -19.14 3.61
CA ASN A 658 2.78 -19.02 5.05
C ASN A 658 2.62 -17.58 5.58
N GLU A 659 3.03 -16.58 4.79
CA GLU A 659 2.91 -15.18 5.17
C GLU A 659 1.46 -14.74 5.17
N PHE A 660 0.68 -15.11 4.14
CA PHE A 660 -0.76 -14.80 4.09
C PHE A 660 -1.53 -15.39 5.28
N VAL A 661 -1.22 -16.62 5.66
CA VAL A 661 -1.85 -17.28 6.82
C VAL A 661 -1.43 -16.62 8.13
N GLN A 662 -0.14 -16.36 8.33
CA GLN A 662 0.36 -15.83 9.60
C GLN A 662 -0.01 -14.36 9.83
N VAL A 663 0.10 -13.53 8.79
CA VAL A 663 -0.08 -12.08 8.85
C VAL A 663 -1.55 -11.69 8.66
N TYR A 664 -2.17 -12.16 7.58
CA TYR A 664 -3.51 -11.71 7.18
C TYR A 664 -4.64 -12.62 7.69
N LYS A 665 -4.30 -13.75 8.33
CA LYS A 665 -5.27 -14.78 8.77
C LYS A 665 -6.14 -15.28 7.61
N MET A 666 -5.59 -15.29 6.40
CA MET A 666 -6.22 -15.86 5.22
C MET A 666 -5.96 -17.36 5.15
N ASP A 667 -6.83 -18.10 4.45
CA ASP A 667 -6.57 -19.51 4.17
C ASP A 667 -5.41 -19.69 3.17
N ASP A 668 -4.90 -20.92 3.09
CA ASP A 668 -3.89 -21.30 2.10
C ASP A 668 -4.32 -20.89 0.66
N PRO A 669 -3.43 -20.29 -0.15
CA PRO A 669 -3.72 -20.03 -1.54
C PRO A 669 -4.07 -21.31 -2.33
N ILE A 670 -5.01 -21.18 -3.26
CA ILE A 670 -5.44 -22.28 -4.14
C ILE A 670 -4.92 -22.02 -5.55
N ALA A 671 -4.06 -22.91 -6.04
CA ALA A 671 -3.56 -22.89 -7.42
C ALA A 671 -4.63 -23.39 -8.39
N ILE A 672 -5.12 -22.49 -9.25
CA ILE A 672 -6.12 -22.82 -10.25
C ILE A 672 -5.43 -23.40 -11.48
N PRO A 673 -5.96 -24.51 -12.05
CA PRO A 673 -5.47 -25.05 -13.31
C PRO A 673 -5.55 -24.00 -14.42
N THR A 674 -4.58 -24.00 -15.33
CA THR A 674 -4.64 -23.16 -16.53
C THR A 674 -5.69 -23.69 -17.49
N ASN A 675 -6.40 -22.80 -18.20
CA ASN A 675 -7.36 -23.20 -19.22
C ASN A 675 -6.70 -24.03 -20.33
N LYS A 676 -5.49 -23.64 -20.74
CA LYS A 676 -4.67 -24.36 -21.72
C LYS A 676 -3.28 -24.68 -21.14
N PRO A 677 -2.72 -25.88 -21.42
CA PRO A 677 -1.39 -26.26 -20.92
C PRO A 677 -0.27 -25.29 -21.37
N VAL A 678 0.65 -24.97 -20.47
CA VAL A 678 1.72 -24.00 -20.75
C VAL A 678 2.85 -24.59 -21.60
N ARG A 679 2.98 -24.07 -22.83
CA ARG A 679 4.00 -24.48 -23.82
C ARG A 679 5.30 -23.67 -23.76
N ARG A 680 5.44 -22.73 -22.82
CA ARG A 680 6.67 -21.93 -22.63
C ARG A 680 7.87 -22.79 -22.23
N ILE A 681 9.04 -22.46 -22.79
CA ILE A 681 10.34 -23.03 -22.41
C ILE A 681 11.09 -22.06 -21.50
N ASP A 682 11.43 -22.49 -20.28
CA ASP A 682 12.25 -21.71 -19.36
C ASP A 682 13.69 -22.23 -19.41
N TYR A 683 14.60 -21.48 -20.05
CA TYR A 683 16.02 -21.82 -20.14
C TYR A 683 16.73 -21.63 -18.81
N THR A 684 17.83 -22.36 -18.61
CA THR A 684 18.72 -22.19 -17.46
C THR A 684 19.41 -20.83 -17.49
N ASP A 685 19.67 -20.28 -16.31
CA ASP A 685 20.37 -19.00 -16.15
C ASP A 685 21.80 -19.07 -16.69
N ILE A 686 22.24 -17.99 -17.35
CA ILE A 686 23.60 -17.81 -17.86
C ILE A 686 24.31 -16.80 -16.95
N VAL A 687 25.48 -17.17 -16.42
CA VAL A 687 26.21 -16.34 -15.45
C VAL A 687 27.57 -15.92 -16.02
N TYR A 688 27.89 -14.64 -15.93
CA TYR A 688 29.14 -14.03 -16.38
C TYR A 688 29.95 -13.51 -15.19
N ALA A 689 31.26 -13.31 -15.39
CA ALA A 689 32.12 -12.75 -14.35
C ALA A 689 31.79 -11.26 -14.13
N THR A 690 31.66 -10.47 -15.19
CA THR A 690 31.46 -9.01 -15.11
C THR A 690 30.11 -8.55 -15.66
N ARG A 691 29.64 -7.36 -15.26
CA ARG A 691 28.41 -6.75 -15.81
C ARG A 691 28.55 -6.45 -17.31
N ASN A 692 29.75 -6.10 -17.77
CA ASN A 692 29.99 -5.77 -19.17
C ASN A 692 29.84 -6.98 -20.09
N GLU A 693 30.43 -8.13 -19.73
CA GLU A 693 30.25 -9.38 -20.48
C GLU A 693 28.79 -9.80 -20.55
N LYS A 694 28.08 -9.70 -19.41
CA LYS A 694 26.64 -9.95 -19.32
C LYS A 694 25.85 -9.09 -20.31
N TYR A 695 26.08 -7.78 -20.33
CA TYR A 695 25.35 -6.88 -21.22
C TYR A 695 25.65 -7.14 -22.70
N GLN A 696 26.91 -7.44 -23.03
CA GLN A 696 27.27 -7.80 -24.39
C GLN A 696 26.54 -9.07 -24.86
N ALA A 697 26.51 -10.10 -24.02
CA ALA A 697 25.77 -11.33 -24.31
C ALA A 697 24.26 -11.13 -24.45
N VAL A 698 23.66 -10.27 -23.61
CA VAL A 698 22.24 -9.89 -23.72
C VAL A 698 21.96 -9.23 -25.07
N ILE A 699 22.83 -8.33 -25.54
CA ILE A 699 22.66 -7.64 -26.82
C ILE A 699 22.79 -8.62 -28.00
N GLU A 700 23.75 -9.54 -27.94
CA GLU A 700 23.93 -10.58 -28.96
C GLU A 700 22.73 -11.53 -29.04
N GLU A 701 22.16 -11.90 -27.90
CA GLU A 701 20.92 -12.69 -27.82
C GLU A 701 19.74 -11.93 -28.44
N ILE A 702 19.60 -10.63 -28.13
CA ILE A 702 18.54 -9.78 -28.70
C ILE A 702 18.71 -9.66 -30.22
N GLU A 703 19.93 -9.41 -30.72
CA GLU A 703 20.25 -9.28 -32.13
C GLU A 703 19.86 -10.55 -32.90
N TYR A 704 20.30 -11.73 -32.40
CA TYR A 704 19.97 -13.02 -33.00
C TYR A 704 18.46 -13.25 -33.15
N TRP A 705 17.68 -13.08 -32.08
CA TRP A 705 16.24 -13.33 -32.14
C TRP A 705 15.48 -12.22 -32.88
N HIS A 706 15.96 -10.98 -32.84
CA HIS A 706 15.36 -9.88 -33.58
C HIS A 706 15.43 -10.11 -35.09
N GLU A 707 16.53 -10.67 -35.60
CA GLU A 707 16.69 -11.06 -37.01
C GLU A 707 15.66 -12.12 -37.44
N THR A 708 15.31 -13.05 -36.55
CA THR A 708 14.27 -14.07 -36.83
C THR A 708 12.83 -13.53 -36.85
N GLY A 709 12.63 -12.25 -36.49
CA GLY A 709 11.30 -11.65 -36.40
C GLY A 709 10.60 -11.81 -35.06
N ARG A 710 11.24 -12.43 -34.08
CA ARG A 710 10.63 -12.74 -32.79
C ARG A 710 10.44 -11.48 -31.93
N PRO A 711 9.29 -11.31 -31.25
CA PRO A 711 9.13 -10.25 -30.25
C PRO A 711 9.91 -10.58 -28.97
N ILE A 712 10.51 -9.54 -28.38
CA ILE A 712 11.41 -9.67 -27.23
C ILE A 712 11.02 -8.66 -26.13
N LEU A 713 10.86 -9.16 -24.91
CA LEU A 713 10.71 -8.35 -23.71
C LEU A 713 11.94 -8.53 -22.80
N VAL A 714 12.65 -7.44 -22.55
CA VAL A 714 13.83 -7.40 -21.68
C VAL A 714 13.44 -6.82 -20.33
N GLY A 715 13.54 -7.60 -19.26
CA GLY A 715 13.28 -7.16 -17.90
C GLY A 715 14.58 -6.76 -17.18
N THR A 716 14.63 -5.53 -16.66
CA THR A 716 15.75 -5.00 -15.88
C THR A 716 15.32 -4.71 -14.44
N THR A 717 16.25 -4.50 -13.51
CA THR A 717 15.96 -4.19 -12.10
C THR A 717 15.95 -2.68 -11.81
N SER A 718 16.56 -1.87 -12.67
CA SER A 718 16.68 -0.42 -12.45
C SER A 718 16.61 0.37 -13.76
N VAL A 719 16.23 1.65 -13.64
CA VAL A 719 16.15 2.59 -14.76
C VAL A 719 17.53 2.78 -15.41
N ASP A 720 18.59 2.84 -14.60
CA ASP A 720 19.96 3.00 -15.09
C ASP A 720 20.38 1.85 -16.02
N VAL A 721 20.04 0.61 -15.66
CA VAL A 721 20.32 -0.57 -16.49
C VAL A 721 19.52 -0.52 -17.80
N SER A 722 18.24 -0.12 -17.74
CA SER A 722 17.43 0.08 -18.95
C SER A 722 18.01 1.13 -19.89
N GLU A 723 18.53 2.24 -19.35
CA GLU A 723 19.16 3.28 -20.16
C GLU A 723 20.50 2.85 -20.78
N ILE A 724 21.27 2.04 -20.06
CA ILE A 724 22.51 1.43 -20.59
C ILE A 724 22.17 0.51 -21.76
N LEU A 725 21.24 -0.43 -21.57
CA LEU A 725 20.82 -1.37 -22.63
C LEU A 725 20.20 -0.64 -23.82
N SER A 726 19.38 0.39 -23.57
CA SER A 726 18.84 1.23 -24.63
C SER A 726 19.93 1.87 -25.48
N ARG A 727 20.98 2.43 -24.85
CA ARG A 727 22.12 3.01 -25.56
C ARG A 727 22.87 1.97 -26.39
N LEU A 728 23.06 0.76 -25.87
CA LEU A 728 23.73 -0.33 -26.58
C LEU A 728 22.91 -0.81 -27.79
N LEU A 729 21.59 -0.98 -27.64
CA LEU A 729 20.70 -1.34 -28.74
C LEU A 729 20.63 -0.26 -29.83
N LYS A 730 20.64 1.04 -29.45
CA LYS A 730 20.69 2.15 -30.42
C LYS A 730 21.96 2.08 -31.27
N ARG A 731 23.12 1.73 -30.69
CA ARG A 731 24.38 1.56 -31.43
C ARG A 731 24.33 0.42 -32.45
N LYS A 732 23.53 -0.62 -32.16
CA LYS A 732 23.28 -1.75 -33.06
C LYS A 732 22.16 -1.50 -34.07
N GLY A 733 21.51 -0.32 -34.05
CA GLY A 733 20.42 0.01 -34.97
C GLY A 733 19.09 -0.71 -34.67
N ILE A 734 18.94 -1.32 -33.50
CA ILE A 734 17.72 -2.05 -33.13
C ILE A 734 16.70 -1.09 -32.52
N ASN A 735 15.55 -0.97 -33.18
CA ASN A 735 14.43 -0.18 -32.68
C ASN A 735 13.81 -0.84 -31.45
N HIS A 736 13.68 -0.08 -30.36
CA HIS A 736 13.14 -0.57 -29.10
C HIS A 736 12.38 0.52 -28.35
N ASN A 737 11.49 0.08 -27.46
CA ASN A 737 10.79 0.95 -26.51
C ASN A 737 11.29 0.69 -25.09
N VAL A 738 11.26 1.71 -24.23
CA VAL A 738 11.65 1.59 -22.81
C VAL A 738 10.46 1.99 -21.93
N LEU A 739 10.12 1.14 -20.96
CA LEU A 739 9.07 1.34 -19.97
C LEU A 739 9.73 1.60 -18.61
N ASN A 740 9.45 2.75 -18.00
CA ASN A 740 10.12 3.24 -16.79
C ASN A 740 9.15 3.47 -15.59
N ALA A 741 7.92 2.96 -15.67
CA ALA A 741 6.85 3.15 -14.69
C ALA A 741 6.47 4.63 -14.40
N LYS A 742 6.70 5.54 -15.35
CA LYS A 742 6.40 6.99 -15.19
C LYS A 742 5.07 7.40 -15.83
N GLN A 743 4.70 6.78 -16.95
CA GLN A 743 3.51 7.15 -17.73
C GLN A 743 2.70 5.90 -18.06
N HIS A 744 1.88 5.44 -17.11
CA HIS A 744 1.18 4.16 -17.21
C HIS A 744 0.31 4.00 -18.47
N GLN A 745 -0.35 5.06 -18.94
CA GLN A 745 -1.17 4.99 -20.16
C GLN A 745 -0.34 4.74 -21.41
N ARG A 746 0.72 5.53 -21.63
CA ARG A 746 1.64 5.35 -22.77
C ARG A 746 2.37 4.02 -22.70
N GLU A 747 2.70 3.56 -21.49
CA GLU A 747 3.30 2.24 -21.29
C GLU A 747 2.35 1.11 -21.69
N ALA A 748 1.07 1.21 -21.31
CA ALA A 748 0.06 0.23 -21.72
C ALA A 748 -0.09 0.16 -23.25
N GLU A 749 -0.04 1.29 -23.95
CA GLU A 749 -0.03 1.34 -25.42
C GLU A 749 1.18 0.60 -26.00
N ILE A 750 2.38 0.86 -25.48
CA ILE A 750 3.60 0.19 -25.91
C ILE A 750 3.52 -1.33 -25.67
N VAL A 751 2.98 -1.75 -24.52
CA VAL A 751 2.87 -3.16 -24.14
C VAL A 751 1.88 -3.91 -25.04
N ARG A 752 0.74 -3.30 -25.41
CA ARG A 752 -0.21 -3.89 -26.37
C ARG A 752 0.44 -4.21 -27.72
N GLU A 753 1.39 -3.38 -28.12
CA GLU A 753 2.12 -3.52 -29.38
C GLU A 753 3.36 -4.43 -29.27
N ALA A 754 3.79 -4.79 -28.05
CA ALA A 754 5.03 -5.53 -27.81
C ALA A 754 5.03 -6.96 -28.36
N GLY A 755 3.85 -7.53 -28.65
CA GLY A 755 3.69 -8.89 -29.19
C GLY A 755 3.79 -8.97 -30.72
N LYS A 756 4.02 -7.86 -31.42
CA LYS A 756 4.16 -7.82 -32.88
C LYS A 756 5.57 -8.23 -33.34
N LYS A 757 5.68 -8.70 -34.58
CA LYS A 757 6.94 -9.10 -35.21
C LYS A 757 8.01 -8.00 -35.11
N HIS A 758 9.26 -8.40 -34.85
CA HIS A 758 10.44 -7.51 -34.67
C HIS A 758 10.34 -6.48 -33.52
N LYS A 759 9.36 -6.55 -32.61
CA LYS A 759 9.29 -5.60 -31.50
C LYS A 759 10.24 -5.98 -30.36
N VAL A 760 11.03 -5.00 -29.92
CA VAL A 760 11.87 -5.10 -28.72
C VAL A 760 11.39 -4.10 -27.69
N THR A 761 11.07 -4.58 -26.49
CA THR A 761 10.60 -3.73 -25.38
C THR A 761 11.47 -3.98 -24.15
N ILE A 762 11.98 -2.92 -23.54
CA ILE A 762 12.71 -2.97 -22.27
C ILE A 762 11.76 -2.50 -21.16
N ALA A 763 11.61 -3.29 -20.12
CA ALA A 763 10.77 -2.97 -18.95
C ALA A 763 11.62 -2.93 -17.68
N THR A 764 11.60 -1.79 -16.97
CA THR A 764 12.21 -1.69 -15.64
C THR A 764 11.31 -2.33 -14.59
N ASN A 765 11.85 -3.26 -13.82
CA ASN A 765 11.17 -4.14 -12.87
C ASN A 765 9.97 -4.83 -13.52
N MET A 766 8.80 -4.22 -13.36
CA MET A 766 7.52 -4.71 -13.86
C MET A 766 6.71 -3.62 -14.54
N ALA A 767 7.36 -2.60 -15.12
CA ALA A 767 6.68 -1.59 -15.91
C ALA A 767 5.83 -2.25 -17.02
N GLY A 768 4.62 -1.72 -17.26
CA GLY A 768 3.63 -2.41 -18.08
C GLY A 768 2.82 -3.50 -17.36
N ARG A 769 2.81 -3.51 -16.01
CA ARG A 769 1.98 -4.43 -15.22
C ARG A 769 0.50 -4.30 -15.54
N GLY A 770 -0.23 -5.40 -15.39
CA GLY A 770 -1.68 -5.46 -15.64
C GLY A 770 -2.08 -5.42 -17.11
N THR A 771 -1.20 -5.03 -18.04
CA THR A 771 -1.51 -5.03 -19.48
C THR A 771 -1.04 -6.33 -20.14
N ASP A 772 -1.89 -6.86 -21.01
CA ASP A 772 -1.63 -8.13 -21.67
C ASP A 772 -0.90 -7.97 -23.02
N ILE A 773 0.17 -8.76 -23.22
CA ILE A 773 0.89 -8.84 -24.49
C ILE A 773 0.23 -9.93 -25.32
N LYS A 774 -0.56 -9.54 -26.33
CA LYS A 774 -1.17 -10.46 -27.30
C LYS A 774 -0.23 -10.66 -28.48
N LEU A 775 -0.04 -11.91 -28.90
CA LEU A 775 0.77 -12.25 -30.08
C LEU A 775 -0.07 -12.08 -31.36
N THR A 776 0.57 -11.60 -32.43
CA THR A 776 -0.06 -11.57 -33.77
C THR A 776 0.08 -12.94 -34.46
N PRO A 777 -0.86 -13.34 -35.35
CA PRO A 777 -0.77 -14.60 -36.10
C PRO A 777 0.57 -14.81 -36.80
N GLU A 778 1.15 -13.74 -37.35
CA GLU A 778 2.47 -13.75 -38.02
C GLU A 778 3.63 -14.22 -37.12
N VAL A 779 3.50 -14.09 -35.79
CA VAL A 779 4.51 -14.54 -34.81
C VAL A 779 4.31 -16.01 -34.46
N LEU A 780 3.09 -16.51 -34.58
CA LEU A 780 2.74 -17.91 -34.31
C LEU A 780 3.07 -18.82 -35.51
N ASP A 781 2.94 -18.31 -36.73
CA ASP A 781 3.16 -19.05 -38.00
C ASP A 781 4.64 -19.13 -38.47
N ILE A 782 5.61 -18.83 -37.61
CA ILE A 782 7.03 -18.96 -37.95
C ILE A 782 7.37 -20.46 -38.07
N GLU A 783 7.85 -20.93 -39.22
CA GLU A 783 8.25 -22.34 -39.40
C GLU A 783 9.38 -22.72 -38.44
N THR A 784 9.15 -23.73 -37.59
CA THR A 784 10.14 -24.18 -36.60
C THR A 784 10.39 -25.69 -36.63
N LYS A 785 11.59 -26.10 -36.24
CA LYS A 785 11.92 -27.53 -36.01
C LYS A 785 11.27 -28.07 -34.72
N CYS A 786 10.93 -27.18 -33.79
CA CYS A 786 10.31 -27.54 -32.53
C CYS A 786 8.80 -27.76 -32.71
N ARG A 787 8.34 -29.02 -32.59
CA ARG A 787 6.93 -29.40 -32.79
C ARG A 787 6.05 -29.21 -31.55
N ILE A 788 6.42 -28.32 -30.60
CA ILE A 788 5.67 -28.15 -29.34
C ILE A 788 4.23 -27.69 -29.57
N GLU A 789 3.99 -26.97 -30.67
CA GLU A 789 2.68 -26.51 -31.12
C GLU A 789 1.70 -27.67 -31.40
N LYS A 790 2.23 -28.85 -31.74
CA LYS A 790 1.45 -30.06 -32.05
C LYS A 790 1.13 -30.89 -30.81
N ALA A 791 1.61 -30.49 -29.63
CA ALA A 791 1.39 -31.22 -28.39
C ALA A 791 -0.04 -30.97 -27.87
N GLN A 792 -0.77 -32.07 -27.64
CA GLN A 792 -2.14 -32.03 -27.13
C GLN A 792 -2.22 -32.34 -25.64
N THR A 793 -1.25 -33.09 -25.10
CA THR A 793 -1.20 -33.47 -23.68
C THR A 793 -0.01 -32.86 -22.93
N GLU A 794 -0.12 -32.71 -21.60
CA GLU A 794 0.99 -32.24 -20.75
C GLU A 794 2.25 -33.13 -20.86
N GLN A 795 2.06 -34.44 -21.01
CA GLN A 795 3.18 -35.39 -21.15
C GLN A 795 3.92 -35.21 -22.48
N GLU A 796 3.20 -34.95 -23.56
CA GLU A 796 3.81 -34.61 -24.86
C GLU A 796 4.55 -33.29 -24.79
N ILE A 797 3.97 -32.26 -24.16
CA ILE A 797 4.61 -30.95 -23.97
C ILE A 797 5.95 -31.12 -23.25
N GLU A 798 5.98 -31.87 -22.14
CA GLU A 798 7.21 -32.09 -21.38
C GLU A 798 8.26 -32.85 -22.19
N LYS A 799 7.84 -33.85 -22.97
CA LYS A 799 8.71 -34.56 -23.90
C LYS A 799 9.30 -33.62 -24.95
N PHE A 800 8.50 -32.74 -25.55
CA PHE A 800 9.00 -31.76 -26.53
C PHE A 800 9.93 -30.72 -25.89
N LYS A 801 9.63 -30.23 -24.69
CA LYS A 801 10.52 -29.32 -23.92
C LYS A 801 11.90 -29.92 -23.68
N SER A 802 11.97 -31.23 -23.47
CA SER A 802 13.24 -31.96 -23.28
C SER A 802 14.00 -32.27 -24.58
N SER A 803 13.39 -32.04 -25.76
CA SER A 803 14.02 -32.36 -27.05
C SER A 803 15.12 -31.36 -27.42
N LYS A 804 16.17 -31.86 -28.08
CA LYS A 804 17.30 -31.02 -28.54
C LYS A 804 16.87 -29.90 -29.47
N ASP A 805 15.85 -30.13 -30.30
CA ASP A 805 15.34 -29.16 -31.27
C ASP A 805 14.71 -27.95 -30.55
N CYS A 806 13.88 -28.19 -29.53
CA CYS A 806 13.25 -27.12 -28.75
C CYS A 806 14.22 -26.41 -27.77
N GLN A 807 15.30 -27.08 -27.36
CA GLN A 807 16.34 -26.49 -26.50
C GLN A 807 17.30 -25.56 -27.27
N LYS A 808 17.51 -25.77 -28.57
CA LYS A 808 18.45 -24.98 -29.39
C LYS A 808 17.78 -23.87 -30.23
N ASP A 809 16.61 -24.14 -30.80
CA ASP A 809 16.05 -23.30 -31.87
C ASP A 809 14.53 -23.17 -31.73
N PHE A 810 14.09 -22.27 -30.85
CA PHE A 810 12.68 -21.99 -30.57
C PHE A 810 12.30 -20.57 -31.05
N PRO A 811 12.04 -20.35 -32.35
CA PRO A 811 11.88 -19.01 -32.93
C PRO A 811 10.45 -18.42 -32.82
N THR A 812 9.47 -19.17 -32.30
CA THR A 812 8.08 -18.73 -32.20
C THR A 812 7.71 -18.22 -30.79
N GLY A 813 6.73 -17.32 -30.72
CA GLY A 813 6.21 -16.74 -29.49
C GLY A 813 7.11 -15.70 -28.81
N LEU A 814 6.64 -15.11 -27.70
CA LEU A 814 7.36 -14.05 -26.97
C LEU A 814 8.61 -14.59 -26.26
N LEU A 815 9.76 -13.95 -26.47
CA LEU A 815 10.98 -14.20 -25.69
C LEU A 815 11.08 -13.22 -24.52
N ILE A 816 11.30 -13.75 -23.32
CA ILE A 816 11.59 -12.98 -22.11
C ILE A 816 13.08 -13.07 -21.81
N ILE A 817 13.76 -11.93 -21.68
CA ILE A 817 15.15 -11.84 -21.26
C ILE A 817 15.21 -11.12 -19.92
N GLY A 818 15.57 -11.82 -18.85
CA GLY A 818 15.88 -11.19 -17.56
C GLY A 818 17.36 -10.82 -17.50
N THR A 819 17.68 -9.56 -17.20
CA THR A 819 19.07 -9.09 -17.17
C THR A 819 19.73 -9.25 -15.81
N GLU A 820 18.93 -9.54 -14.79
CA GLU A 820 19.29 -9.82 -13.39
C GLU A 820 18.20 -10.69 -12.75
N ARG A 821 18.49 -11.26 -11.58
CA ARG A 821 17.50 -11.88 -10.69
C ARG A 821 17.00 -10.84 -9.71
N HIS A 822 15.68 -10.78 -9.50
CA HIS A 822 15.11 -9.91 -8.48
C HIS A 822 15.34 -10.48 -7.08
N GLU A 823 15.08 -9.65 -6.06
CA GLU A 823 15.14 -10.03 -4.64
C GLU A 823 14.27 -11.25 -4.32
N SER A 824 13.17 -11.43 -5.05
CA SER A 824 12.25 -12.55 -4.90
C SER A 824 12.10 -13.35 -6.19
N ARG A 825 12.00 -14.67 -6.05
CA ARG A 825 11.69 -15.61 -7.15
C ARG A 825 10.34 -15.32 -7.79
N ARG A 826 9.43 -14.74 -7.01
CA ARG A 826 8.08 -14.40 -7.42
C ARG A 826 8.06 -13.41 -8.58
N ILE A 827 8.81 -12.31 -8.43
CA ILE A 827 8.92 -11.24 -9.44
C ILE A 827 9.54 -11.80 -10.73
N ASP A 828 10.56 -12.65 -10.60
CA ASP A 828 11.14 -13.34 -11.76
C ASP A 828 10.10 -14.21 -12.48
N ASN A 829 9.27 -14.96 -11.74
CA ASN A 829 8.22 -15.79 -12.31
C ASN A 829 7.11 -14.98 -12.97
N GLN A 830 6.79 -13.79 -12.43
CA GLN A 830 5.84 -12.87 -13.06
C GLN A 830 6.40 -12.31 -14.38
N LEU A 831 7.70 -12.01 -14.44
CA LEU A 831 8.37 -11.62 -15.68
C LEU A 831 8.31 -12.75 -16.72
N ARG A 832 8.61 -14.00 -16.33
CA ARG A 832 8.44 -15.19 -17.21
C ARG A 832 6.99 -15.36 -17.67
N GLY A 833 6.04 -15.14 -16.77
CA GLY A 833 4.59 -15.23 -17.01
C GLY A 833 4.04 -14.21 -18.01
N ARG A 834 4.86 -13.26 -18.47
CA ARG A 834 4.52 -12.40 -19.63
C ARG A 834 4.47 -13.19 -20.94
N SER A 835 5.15 -14.34 -21.00
CA SER A 835 5.18 -15.25 -22.15
C SER A 835 4.44 -16.56 -21.88
N GLY A 836 3.94 -17.18 -22.95
CA GLY A 836 3.26 -18.48 -22.94
C GLY A 836 1.88 -18.49 -22.30
N ARG A 837 1.09 -17.47 -22.59
CA ARG A 837 -0.26 -17.24 -22.04
C ARG A 837 -1.30 -18.03 -22.82
N GLN A 838 -2.35 -18.55 -22.16
CA GLN A 838 -3.37 -19.39 -22.81
C GLN A 838 -2.78 -20.49 -23.71
N GLY A 839 -1.65 -21.08 -23.30
CA GLY A 839 -0.98 -22.13 -24.06
C GLY A 839 -0.17 -21.66 -25.28
N ASP A 840 0.01 -20.35 -25.47
CA ASP A 840 0.90 -19.80 -26.49
C ASP A 840 2.32 -20.37 -26.35
N PRO A 841 3.04 -20.55 -27.47
CA PRO A 841 4.47 -20.82 -27.41
C PRO A 841 5.22 -19.60 -26.87
N GLY A 842 6.40 -19.84 -26.30
CA GLY A 842 7.27 -18.76 -25.86
C GLY A 842 8.50 -19.28 -25.14
N ALA A 843 9.41 -18.37 -24.78
CA ALA A 843 10.60 -18.74 -24.02
C ALA A 843 10.99 -17.68 -22.99
N SER A 844 11.75 -18.09 -21.97
CA SER A 844 12.40 -17.19 -21.03
C SER A 844 13.85 -17.58 -20.77
N ARG A 845 14.73 -16.59 -20.58
CA ARG A 845 16.16 -16.78 -20.25
C ARG A 845 16.64 -15.66 -19.35
N PHE A 846 17.46 -15.97 -18.36
CA PHE A 846 18.07 -14.98 -17.46
C PHE A 846 19.58 -14.92 -17.66
N PHE A 847 20.12 -13.71 -17.67
CA PHE A 847 21.55 -13.39 -17.74
C PHE A 847 21.95 -12.73 -16.42
N LEU A 848 23.02 -13.20 -15.81
CA LEU A 848 23.48 -12.74 -14.49
C LEU A 848 24.97 -12.45 -14.50
N SER A 849 25.42 -11.65 -13.56
CA SER A 849 26.83 -11.39 -13.28
C SER A 849 27.13 -11.56 -11.80
N LEU A 850 28.34 -12.01 -11.47
CA LEU A 850 28.82 -12.08 -10.08
C LEU A 850 28.91 -10.69 -9.42
N GLU A 851 28.94 -9.63 -10.22
CA GLU A 851 28.91 -8.22 -9.77
C GLU A 851 27.48 -7.69 -9.55
N ASP A 852 26.42 -8.46 -9.84
CA ASP A 852 25.04 -8.04 -9.63
C ASP A 852 24.72 -7.89 -8.13
N ASP A 853 23.81 -6.97 -7.79
CA ASP A 853 23.58 -6.56 -6.40
C ASP A 853 23.15 -7.72 -5.48
N LEU A 854 22.28 -8.61 -5.97
CA LEU A 854 21.84 -9.80 -5.24
C LEU A 854 23.03 -10.71 -4.85
N LEU A 855 23.95 -10.91 -5.79
CA LEU A 855 25.09 -11.81 -5.63
C LEU A 855 26.21 -11.16 -4.81
N ARG A 856 26.41 -9.86 -4.96
CA ARG A 856 27.36 -9.07 -4.16
C ARG A 856 26.99 -9.04 -2.68
N ILE A 857 25.72 -8.84 -2.35
CA ILE A 857 25.27 -8.66 -0.96
C ILE A 857 25.15 -10.01 -0.22
N PHE A 858 24.71 -11.07 -0.91
CA PHE A 858 24.34 -12.34 -0.24
C PHE A 858 25.15 -13.57 -0.68
N GLY A 859 26.03 -13.44 -1.67
CA GLY A 859 26.81 -14.53 -2.26
C GLY A 859 28.32 -14.54 -1.93
N ALA A 860 28.82 -13.56 -1.17
CA ALA A 860 30.25 -13.28 -1.00
C ALA A 860 31.10 -14.47 -0.50
N ASP A 861 30.63 -15.22 0.51
CA ASP A 861 31.49 -16.19 1.23
C ASP A 861 31.85 -17.46 0.44
N ARG A 862 31.09 -17.83 -0.61
CA ARG A 862 31.33 -19.05 -1.40
C ARG A 862 31.74 -18.77 -2.84
N MET A 863 31.41 -17.60 -3.38
CA MET A 863 31.69 -17.29 -4.79
C MET A 863 33.13 -16.85 -5.03
N GLN A 864 33.83 -16.31 -4.02
CA GLN A 864 35.26 -15.98 -4.12
C GLN A 864 36.11 -17.17 -4.60
N LYS A 865 35.82 -18.38 -4.09
CA LYS A 865 36.52 -19.61 -4.50
C LYS A 865 36.14 -20.12 -5.91
N ALA A 866 34.94 -19.78 -6.40
CA ALA A 866 34.52 -20.13 -7.76
C ALA A 866 35.12 -19.17 -8.80
N ILE A 867 35.27 -17.88 -8.43
CA ILE A 867 35.91 -16.83 -9.23
C ILE A 867 37.39 -17.14 -9.45
N GLU A 868 38.11 -17.51 -8.39
CA GLU A 868 39.55 -17.81 -8.42
C GLU A 868 39.92 -19.01 -9.32
N GLY A 869 38.97 -19.91 -9.61
CA GLY A 869 39.20 -21.10 -10.44
C GLY A 869 38.83 -20.96 -11.94
N PHE A 870 37.91 -20.05 -12.28
CA PHE A 870 37.32 -19.95 -13.64
C PHE A 870 37.73 -18.72 -14.45
N SER A 871 38.45 -17.76 -13.84
CA SER A 871 38.91 -16.50 -14.46
C SER A 871 40.04 -16.66 -15.50
N LYS A 872 39.96 -17.63 -16.43
CA LYS A 872 41.00 -17.82 -17.47
C LYS A 872 40.57 -17.50 -18.90
N ASN A 873 39.26 -17.45 -19.22
CA ASN A 873 38.76 -17.12 -20.55
C ASN A 873 37.72 -15.99 -20.47
N GLU A 874 37.95 -14.88 -21.16
CA GLU A 874 36.98 -13.79 -21.32
C GLU A 874 35.76 -14.29 -22.13
N MET A 875 34.55 -13.86 -21.76
CA MET A 875 33.26 -14.19 -22.42
C MET A 875 32.73 -15.65 -22.33
N GLU A 876 33.32 -16.56 -21.55
CA GLU A 876 32.71 -17.89 -21.34
C GLU A 876 31.64 -17.92 -20.23
N PRO A 877 30.43 -18.46 -20.49
CA PRO A 877 29.41 -18.63 -19.45
C PRO A 877 29.84 -19.57 -18.31
N ILE A 878 29.71 -19.09 -17.08
CA ILE A 878 29.88 -19.89 -15.86
C ILE A 878 28.62 -20.71 -15.62
N SER A 879 28.50 -21.86 -16.32
CA SER A 879 27.36 -22.76 -16.15
C SER A 879 27.73 -23.95 -15.26
N THR A 880 27.50 -23.82 -13.95
CA THR A 880 27.56 -24.96 -13.01
C THR A 880 26.31 -25.02 -12.15
N PRO A 881 25.75 -26.23 -11.87
CA PRO A 881 24.62 -26.40 -10.96
C PRO A 881 24.86 -25.83 -9.54
N LEU A 882 26.12 -25.66 -9.15
CA LEU A 882 26.52 -25.07 -7.87
C LEU A 882 26.20 -23.57 -7.81
N VAL A 883 26.40 -22.84 -8.92
CA VAL A 883 26.10 -21.40 -9.01
C VAL A 883 24.58 -21.17 -8.99
N THR A 884 23.80 -21.95 -9.73
CA THR A 884 22.33 -21.87 -9.69
C THR A 884 21.79 -22.06 -8.27
N ARG A 885 22.30 -23.06 -7.54
CA ARG A 885 21.92 -23.29 -6.12
C ARG A 885 22.34 -22.13 -5.21
N ALA A 886 23.46 -21.47 -5.48
CA ALA A 886 23.92 -20.32 -4.71
C ALA A 886 22.99 -19.11 -4.89
N ILE A 887 22.60 -18.80 -6.13
CA ILE A 887 21.62 -17.75 -6.47
C ILE A 887 20.29 -18.04 -5.76
N GLU A 888 19.82 -19.28 -5.86
CA GLU A 888 18.59 -19.73 -5.24
C GLU A 888 18.58 -19.57 -3.71
N ASN A 889 19.70 -19.83 -3.05
CA ASN A 889 19.87 -19.65 -1.61
C ASN A 889 19.99 -18.17 -1.23
N ALA A 890 20.62 -17.36 -2.08
CA ALA A 890 20.68 -15.91 -1.88
C ALA A 890 19.28 -15.30 -1.90
N GLN A 891 18.45 -15.60 -2.91
CA GLN A 891 17.06 -15.12 -2.97
C GLN A 891 16.26 -15.53 -1.73
N LYS A 892 16.33 -16.80 -1.31
CA LYS A 892 15.65 -17.29 -0.09
C LYS A 892 16.05 -16.53 1.17
N ARG A 893 17.33 -16.14 1.30
CA ARG A 893 17.81 -15.34 2.43
C ARG A 893 17.25 -13.92 2.40
N VAL A 894 17.18 -13.30 1.22
CA VAL A 894 16.57 -11.97 1.05
C VAL A 894 15.09 -12.00 1.37
N GLU A 895 14.36 -12.99 0.85
CA GLU A 895 12.94 -13.19 1.13
C GLU A 895 12.68 -13.37 2.63
N GLN A 896 13.47 -14.22 3.31
CA GLN A 896 13.37 -14.43 4.76
C GLN A 896 13.66 -13.16 5.56
N ASN A 897 14.68 -12.39 5.19
CA ASN A 897 15.00 -11.11 5.85
C ASN A 897 13.87 -10.08 5.67
N ASN A 898 13.33 -9.98 4.46
CA ASN A 898 12.19 -9.12 4.16
C ASN A 898 10.94 -9.53 4.96
N PHE A 899 10.68 -10.83 5.07
CA PHE A 899 9.60 -11.37 5.91
C PHE A 899 9.78 -10.99 7.38
N GLU A 900 10.98 -11.12 7.94
CA GLU A 900 11.26 -10.75 9.33
C GLU A 900 11.08 -9.25 9.59
N MET A 901 11.50 -8.39 8.65
CA MET A 901 11.25 -6.94 8.75
C MET A 901 9.76 -6.61 8.78
N ARG A 902 8.97 -7.19 7.87
CA ARG A 902 7.50 -6.99 7.83
C ARG A 902 6.82 -7.54 9.07
N LYS A 903 7.23 -8.72 9.55
CA LYS A 903 6.70 -9.32 10.79
C LYS A 903 6.93 -8.39 11.99
N ARG A 904 8.15 -7.87 12.17
CA ARG A 904 8.45 -6.94 13.27
C ARG A 904 7.65 -5.65 13.14
N LEU A 905 7.54 -5.10 11.92
CA LEU A 905 6.76 -3.89 11.66
C LEU A 905 5.28 -4.08 12.06
N LEU A 906 4.70 -5.23 11.72
CA LEU A 906 3.35 -5.61 12.14
C LEU A 906 3.25 -5.78 13.66
N GLU A 907 4.21 -6.45 14.30
CA GLU A 907 4.18 -6.65 15.77
C GLU A 907 4.20 -5.33 16.54
N TYR A 908 4.91 -4.31 16.04
CA TYR A 908 4.87 -2.96 16.60
C TYR A 908 3.54 -2.26 16.33
N ASP A 909 3.00 -2.38 15.11
CA ASP A 909 1.73 -1.75 14.75
C ASP A 909 0.53 -2.43 15.40
N ASP A 910 0.55 -3.74 15.69
CA ASP A 910 -0.52 -4.45 16.40
C ASP A 910 -0.78 -3.87 17.80
N VAL A 911 0.27 -3.38 18.47
CA VAL A 911 0.15 -2.67 19.75
C VAL A 911 -0.57 -1.34 19.55
N MET A 912 -0.16 -0.59 18.51
CA MET A 912 -0.78 0.69 18.16
C MET A 912 -2.21 0.51 17.66
N ASN A 913 -2.51 -0.60 16.99
CA ASN A 913 -3.80 -0.87 16.38
C ASN A 913 -4.88 -1.07 17.44
N ARG A 914 -4.59 -1.79 18.53
CA ARG A 914 -5.52 -1.93 19.66
C ARG A 914 -5.87 -0.58 20.28
N GLN A 915 -4.84 0.23 20.55
CA GLN A 915 -5.02 1.59 21.08
C GLN A 915 -5.81 2.47 20.10
N ARG A 916 -5.55 2.33 18.80
CA ARG A 916 -6.24 3.07 17.74
C ARG A 916 -7.71 2.68 17.64
N GLU A 917 -8.04 1.39 17.72
CA GLU A 917 -9.41 0.89 17.70
C GLU A 917 -10.23 1.49 18.83
N GLU A 918 -9.71 1.48 20.06
CA GLU A 918 -10.37 2.09 21.22
C GLU A 918 -10.56 3.61 21.05
N ILE A 919 -9.52 4.32 20.63
CA ILE A 919 -9.57 5.78 20.45
C ILE A 919 -10.51 6.17 19.31
N TYR A 920 -10.50 5.45 18.20
CA TYR A 920 -11.36 5.75 17.05
C TYR A 920 -12.82 5.38 17.34
N ALA A 921 -13.08 4.30 18.06
CA ALA A 921 -14.42 3.95 18.53
C ALA A 921 -14.98 5.05 19.46
N THR A 922 -14.22 5.44 20.48
CA THR A 922 -14.59 6.54 21.39
C THR A 922 -14.85 7.83 20.61
N ARG A 923 -13.99 8.15 19.63
CA ARG A 923 -14.14 9.34 18.79
C ARG A 923 -15.41 9.29 17.94
N ASP A 924 -15.76 8.13 17.39
CA ASP A 924 -16.98 7.93 16.61
C ASP A 924 -18.25 8.08 17.48
N GLU A 925 -18.23 7.57 18.72
CA GLU A 925 -19.31 7.78 19.70
C GLU A 925 -19.50 9.28 20.01
N ILE A 926 -18.40 10.00 20.24
CA ILE A 926 -18.43 11.47 20.46
C ILE A 926 -18.96 12.20 19.20
N LEU A 927 -18.59 11.74 18.00
CA LEU A 927 -19.06 12.32 16.74
C LEU A 927 -20.54 12.05 16.49
N ALA A 928 -21.05 10.88 16.87
CA ALA A 928 -22.46 10.53 16.80
C ALA A 928 -23.29 11.37 17.78
N GLY A 929 -22.71 11.77 18.91
CA GLY A 929 -23.41 12.50 19.96
C GLY A 929 -24.29 11.59 20.82
N GLU A 930 -23.97 10.29 20.87
CA GLU A 930 -24.67 9.31 21.71
C GLU A 930 -24.25 9.50 23.18
N ASP A 931 -25.22 9.73 24.07
CA ASP A 931 -25.03 9.85 25.53
C ASP A 931 -23.76 10.60 26.01
N LEU A 932 -23.55 11.82 25.50
CA LEU A 932 -22.39 12.64 25.87
C LEU A 932 -22.31 12.95 27.36
N ASP A 933 -23.46 13.06 28.03
CA ASP A 933 -23.53 13.26 29.49
C ASP A 933 -23.02 12.05 30.25
N GLY A 934 -23.45 10.84 29.86
CA GLY A 934 -22.97 9.59 30.43
C GLY A 934 -21.46 9.43 30.27
N LEU A 935 -20.93 9.72 29.08
CA LEU A 935 -19.49 9.70 28.81
C LEU A 935 -18.72 10.72 29.66
N CYS A 936 -19.20 11.97 29.76
CA CYS A 936 -18.58 12.98 30.61
C CYS A 936 -18.57 12.54 32.09
N ARG A 937 -19.68 11.97 32.56
CA ARG A 937 -19.84 11.46 33.92
C ARG A 937 -18.89 10.33 34.24
N PHE A 938 -18.75 9.39 33.31
CA PHE A 938 -17.74 8.34 33.41
C PHE A 938 -16.33 8.94 33.53
N ILE A 939 -15.97 9.87 32.63
CA ILE A 939 -14.64 10.50 32.62
C ILE A 939 -14.32 11.21 33.94
N TYR A 940 -15.21 12.04 34.46
CA TYR A 940 -14.89 12.75 35.71
C TYR A 940 -15.03 11.87 36.96
N GLY A 941 -15.79 10.77 36.90
CA GLY A 941 -15.77 9.72 37.92
C GLY A 941 -14.39 9.06 38.03
N GLU A 942 -13.81 8.68 36.89
CA GLU A 942 -12.44 8.13 36.84
C GLU A 942 -11.40 9.13 37.40
N VAL A 943 -11.57 10.44 37.14
CA VAL A 943 -10.71 11.48 37.72
C VAL A 943 -10.86 11.57 39.24
N ILE A 944 -12.06 11.40 39.79
CA ILE A 944 -12.30 11.37 41.24
C ILE A 944 -11.58 10.18 41.87
N ASP A 945 -11.75 8.99 41.31
CA ASP A 945 -11.07 7.78 41.79
C ASP A 945 -9.55 7.92 41.70
N LEU A 946 -9.06 8.55 40.63
CA LEU A 946 -7.65 8.83 40.43
C LEU A 946 -7.09 9.75 41.52
N ILE A 947 -7.69 10.91 41.78
CA ILE A 947 -7.19 11.83 42.83
C ILE A 947 -7.34 11.24 44.24
N ILE A 948 -8.36 10.41 44.49
CA ILE A 948 -8.49 9.65 45.73
C ILE A 948 -7.31 8.70 45.87
N SER A 949 -7.01 7.91 44.82
CA SER A 949 -5.92 6.94 44.85
C SER A 949 -4.52 7.58 44.96
N GLU A 950 -4.32 8.78 44.39
CA GLU A 950 -3.07 9.53 44.45
C GLU A 950 -2.83 10.18 45.82
N ARG A 951 -3.90 10.58 46.54
CA ARG A 951 -3.81 11.35 47.80
C ARG A 951 -4.05 10.54 49.07
N LEU A 952 -4.84 9.47 48.99
CA LEU A 952 -5.19 8.60 50.11
C LEU A 952 -4.38 7.29 50.05
N THR A 953 -3.05 7.41 49.96
CA THR A 953 -2.12 6.27 49.96
C THR A 953 -1.63 5.92 51.37
N GLY A 954 -1.42 4.64 51.66
CA GLY A 954 -0.83 4.20 52.93
C GLY A 954 -1.84 4.10 54.08
N SER A 955 -1.38 4.34 55.31
CA SER A 955 -2.22 4.26 56.50
C SER A 955 -3.15 5.47 56.60
N MET A 956 -4.27 5.32 57.31
CA MET A 956 -5.32 6.36 57.42
C MET A 956 -4.81 7.69 58.03
N GLU A 957 -3.70 7.63 58.77
CA GLU A 957 -3.03 8.78 59.38
C GLU A 957 -2.15 9.57 58.39
N GLU A 958 -1.76 8.94 57.27
CA GLU A 958 -0.90 9.52 56.22
C GLU A 958 -1.71 10.13 55.06
N TRP A 959 -3.04 10.08 55.12
CA TRP A 959 -3.94 10.55 54.08
C TRP A 959 -3.94 12.08 53.93
N ASP A 960 -3.65 12.55 52.71
CA ASP A 960 -3.58 13.98 52.37
C ASP A 960 -4.96 14.55 51.98
N TRP A 961 -5.78 14.84 52.99
CA TRP A 961 -7.13 15.41 52.79
C TRP A 961 -7.11 16.85 52.23
N GLU A 962 -6.11 17.65 52.60
CA GLU A 962 -5.97 19.02 52.10
C GLU A 962 -5.57 19.01 50.62
N GLY A 963 -4.66 18.12 50.22
CA GLY A 963 -4.30 17.90 48.82
C GLY A 963 -5.48 17.38 47.99
N LEU A 964 -6.26 16.42 48.51
CA LEU A 964 -7.46 15.92 47.85
C LEU A 964 -8.49 17.05 47.61
N GLN A 965 -8.72 17.90 48.60
CA GLN A 965 -9.61 19.05 48.47
C GLN A 965 -9.08 20.07 47.44
N ALA A 966 -7.76 20.34 47.45
CA ALA A 966 -7.13 21.24 46.51
C ALA A 966 -7.20 20.74 45.05
N ASP A 967 -6.97 19.45 44.83
CA ASP A 967 -7.10 18.82 43.51
C ASP A 967 -8.56 18.80 43.05
N PHE A 968 -9.51 18.49 43.93
CA PHE A 968 -10.93 18.51 43.61
C PHE A 968 -11.41 19.92 43.21
N ILE A 969 -11.02 20.97 43.95
CA ILE A 969 -11.28 22.36 43.56
C ILE A 969 -10.60 22.69 42.22
N THR A 970 -9.43 22.10 41.97
CA THR A 970 -8.69 22.31 40.74
C THR A 970 -9.44 21.78 39.52
N TYR A 971 -10.02 20.59 39.60
CA TYR A 971 -10.73 20.01 38.46
C TYR A 971 -12.18 20.49 38.35
N PHE A 972 -12.90 20.62 39.47
CA PHE A 972 -14.36 20.79 39.49
C PHE A 972 -14.83 22.22 39.80
N MET A 973 -13.93 23.13 40.20
CA MET A 973 -14.25 24.49 40.68
C MET A 973 -15.15 24.56 41.93
N VAL A 974 -15.42 23.41 42.56
CA VAL A 974 -16.19 23.30 43.80
C VAL A 974 -15.34 22.59 44.85
N GLY A 975 -15.51 22.98 46.11
CA GLY A 975 -14.88 22.31 47.25
C GLY A 975 -15.86 21.41 47.99
N PHE A 976 -15.34 20.48 48.77
CA PHE A 976 -16.11 19.67 49.71
C PHE A 976 -15.59 19.88 51.13
N GLU A 977 -16.42 19.66 52.14
CA GLU A 977 -15.98 19.74 53.53
C GLU A 977 -15.20 18.49 53.92
N ILE A 978 -14.00 18.68 54.49
CA ILE A 978 -13.17 17.57 54.92
C ILE A 978 -13.86 16.88 56.11
N PRO A 979 -14.12 15.56 56.06
CA PRO A 979 -14.78 14.84 57.16
C PRO A 979 -14.01 14.96 58.48
N SER A 980 -14.74 14.99 59.58
CA SER A 980 -14.17 14.96 60.94
C SER A 980 -13.49 13.61 61.24
N ALA A 981 -12.61 13.56 62.26
CA ALA A 981 -11.86 12.34 62.59
C ALA A 981 -12.77 11.12 62.88
N GLU A 982 -13.94 11.34 63.49
CA GLU A 982 -14.93 10.28 63.77
C GLU A 982 -15.65 9.79 62.50
N GLU A 983 -15.86 10.67 61.52
CA GLU A 983 -16.46 10.33 60.24
C GLU A 983 -15.47 9.60 59.33
N ARG A 984 -14.19 9.99 59.37
CA ARG A 984 -13.10 9.30 58.67
C ARG A 984 -13.06 7.83 59.08
N ALA A 985 -13.09 7.52 60.37
CA ALA A 985 -13.03 6.15 60.89
C ALA A 985 -14.20 5.24 60.42
N LYS A 986 -15.30 5.81 59.91
CA LYS A 986 -16.49 5.08 59.42
C LYS A 986 -16.61 5.09 57.89
N LEU A 987 -15.78 5.85 57.19
CA LEU A 987 -15.81 5.99 55.73
C LEU A 987 -15.07 4.83 55.07
N LYS A 988 -15.76 4.11 54.18
CA LYS A 988 -15.13 3.25 53.17
C LYS A 988 -14.75 4.11 51.97
N LEU A 989 -13.64 3.79 51.31
CA LEU A 989 -13.15 4.51 50.13
C LEU A 989 -14.21 4.62 49.02
N ASP A 990 -14.93 3.53 48.73
CA ASP A 990 -16.02 3.51 47.75
C ASP A 990 -17.13 4.54 48.10
N GLY A 991 -17.46 4.66 49.39
CA GLY A 991 -18.46 5.61 49.87
C GLY A 991 -18.00 7.08 49.86
N LEU A 992 -16.70 7.35 49.68
CA LEU A 992 -16.17 8.69 49.47
C LEU A 992 -16.26 9.09 47.99
N SER A 993 -15.93 8.16 47.07
CA SER A 993 -16.04 8.41 45.62
C SER A 993 -17.47 8.78 45.23
N ASP A 994 -18.46 8.00 45.67
CA ASP A 994 -19.89 8.27 45.44
C ASP A 994 -20.31 9.67 45.93
N LYS A 995 -19.83 10.09 47.11
CA LYS A 995 -20.15 11.41 47.68
C LYS A 995 -19.55 12.54 46.84
N LEU A 996 -18.30 12.41 46.42
CA LEU A 996 -17.64 13.39 45.57
C LEU A 996 -18.28 13.45 44.18
N LEU A 997 -18.70 12.31 43.63
CA LEU A 997 -19.42 12.22 42.37
C LEU A 997 -20.74 12.97 42.42
N ILE A 998 -21.51 12.86 43.51
CA ILE A 998 -22.75 13.64 43.71
C ILE A 998 -22.48 15.15 43.72
N ILE A 999 -21.36 15.59 44.32
CA ILE A 999 -20.98 17.00 44.34
C ILE A 999 -20.61 17.48 42.93
N ALA A 1000 -19.86 16.67 42.19
CA ALA A 1000 -19.49 16.94 40.80
C ALA A 1000 -20.73 16.99 39.87
N ASP A 1001 -21.66 16.05 40.00
CA ASP A 1001 -22.92 15.99 39.24
C ASP A 1001 -23.75 17.26 39.41
N LYS A 1002 -23.83 17.80 40.64
CA LYS A 1002 -24.53 19.06 40.91
C LYS A 1002 -23.86 20.24 40.20
N ALA A 1003 -22.53 20.32 40.26
CA ALA A 1003 -21.77 21.35 39.56
C ALA A 1003 -21.91 21.24 38.04
N PHE A 1004 -21.92 20.02 37.52
CA PHE A 1004 -22.11 19.73 36.09
C PHE A 1004 -23.51 20.14 35.62
N SER A 1005 -24.55 19.77 36.38
CA SER A 1005 -25.94 20.12 36.09
C SER A 1005 -26.16 21.63 36.09
N ALA A 1006 -25.62 22.36 37.08
CA ALA A 1006 -25.69 23.81 37.13
C ALA A 1006 -25.03 24.47 35.91
N ARG A 1007 -23.95 23.87 35.40
CA ARG A 1007 -23.27 24.34 34.20
C ARG A 1007 -24.04 24.05 32.92
N LYS A 1008 -24.68 22.88 32.84
CA LYS A 1008 -25.58 22.52 31.74
C LYS A 1008 -26.73 23.52 31.63
N GLU A 1009 -27.36 23.87 32.74
CA GLU A 1009 -28.41 24.89 32.80
C GLU A 1009 -27.94 26.27 32.31
N LEU A 1010 -26.71 26.68 32.65
CA LEU A 1010 -26.12 27.95 32.21
C LEU A 1010 -25.88 28.02 30.69
N MET A 1011 -25.56 26.90 30.04
CA MET A 1011 -25.22 26.86 28.61
C MET A 1011 -26.39 26.43 27.71
N ALA A 1012 -27.45 25.87 28.30
CA ALA A 1012 -28.68 25.44 27.64
C ALA A 1012 -28.39 24.62 26.36
N GLU A 1013 -28.99 25.00 25.22
CA GLU A 1013 -28.91 24.26 23.94
C GLU A 1013 -27.48 24.12 23.37
N LYS A 1014 -26.50 24.89 23.85
CA LYS A 1014 -25.11 24.84 23.36
C LYS A 1014 -24.21 23.88 24.15
N PHE A 1015 -24.74 23.26 25.19
CA PHE A 1015 -23.93 22.43 26.09
C PHE A 1015 -23.43 21.16 25.40
N ASP A 1016 -24.27 20.49 24.61
CA ASP A 1016 -23.90 19.27 23.88
C ASP A 1016 -22.81 19.54 22.83
N ASP A 1017 -22.92 20.63 22.07
CA ASP A 1017 -21.88 21.10 21.14
C ASP A 1017 -20.58 21.44 21.87
N PHE A 1018 -20.68 22.02 23.07
CA PHE A 1018 -19.52 22.33 23.91
C PHE A 1018 -18.84 21.07 24.43
N GLN A 1019 -19.59 20.08 24.92
CA GLN A 1019 -19.06 18.79 25.36
C GLN A 1019 -18.33 18.10 24.21
N LYS A 1020 -18.99 18.00 23.04
CA LYS A 1020 -18.43 17.41 21.83
C LYS A 1020 -17.13 18.10 21.41
N LEU A 1021 -17.11 19.43 21.39
CA LEU A 1021 -15.91 20.21 21.05
C LEU A 1021 -14.76 19.93 22.03
N VAL A 1022 -15.04 19.95 23.35
CA VAL A 1022 -14.02 19.71 24.38
C VAL A 1022 -13.46 18.29 24.26
N LEU A 1023 -14.33 17.28 24.12
CA LEU A 1023 -13.94 15.88 23.99
C LEU A 1023 -13.07 15.66 22.73
N LEU A 1024 -13.55 16.10 21.55
CA LEU A 1024 -12.83 15.91 20.28
C LEU A 1024 -11.50 16.66 20.25
N MET A 1025 -11.47 17.92 20.68
CA MET A 1025 -10.23 18.70 20.66
C MET A 1025 -9.17 18.10 21.58
N THR A 1026 -9.59 17.59 22.75
CA THR A 1026 -8.67 17.02 23.74
C THR A 1026 -8.18 15.64 23.30
N ILE A 1027 -9.06 14.75 22.83
CA ILE A 1027 -8.66 13.42 22.35
C ILE A 1027 -7.74 13.53 21.14
N ASP A 1028 -8.06 14.39 20.15
CA ASP A 1028 -7.24 14.57 18.95
C ASP A 1028 -5.87 15.19 19.27
N LYS A 1029 -5.78 16.04 20.30
CA LYS A 1029 -4.49 16.58 20.78
C LYS A 1029 -3.65 15.50 21.45
N ARG A 1030 -4.23 14.79 22.42
CA ARG A 1030 -3.51 13.78 23.22
C ARG A 1030 -3.11 12.56 22.39
N TRP A 1031 -3.96 12.14 21.46
CA TRP A 1031 -3.63 11.08 20.51
C TRP A 1031 -2.44 11.46 19.62
N ARG A 1032 -2.40 12.69 19.07
CA ARG A 1032 -1.24 13.14 18.27
C ARG A 1032 0.06 13.16 19.07
N GLU A 1033 0.03 13.68 20.30
CA GLU A 1033 1.19 13.67 21.20
C GLU A 1033 1.66 12.24 21.48
N HIS A 1034 0.74 11.33 21.79
CA HIS A 1034 1.03 9.91 21.98
C HIS A 1034 1.68 9.28 20.75
N LEU A 1035 1.15 9.52 19.53
CA LEU A 1035 1.77 9.00 18.30
C LEU A 1035 3.24 9.44 18.13
N ARG A 1036 3.59 10.68 18.52
CA ARG A 1036 4.98 11.15 18.51
C ARG A 1036 5.84 10.40 19.51
N GLU A 1037 5.37 10.24 20.74
CA GLU A 1037 6.10 9.49 21.76
C GLU A 1037 6.32 8.04 21.36
N MET A 1038 5.34 7.44 20.67
CA MET A 1038 5.42 6.09 20.15
C MET A 1038 6.44 5.96 19.00
N ASP A 1039 6.52 6.95 18.11
CA ASP A 1039 7.55 7.00 17.06
C ASP A 1039 8.97 7.15 17.66
N GLU A 1040 9.13 7.97 18.70
CA GLU A 1040 10.39 8.13 19.43
C GLU A 1040 10.78 6.84 20.16
N LEU A 1041 9.84 6.20 20.85
CA LEU A 1041 10.04 4.93 21.54
C LEU A 1041 10.48 3.85 20.55
N LYS A 1042 9.82 3.75 19.39
CA LYS A 1042 10.15 2.78 18.35
C LYS A 1042 11.57 2.97 17.80
N LYS A 1043 12.05 4.21 17.66
CA LYS A 1043 13.43 4.51 17.25
C LYS A 1043 14.46 4.14 18.32
N GLY A 1044 14.13 4.35 19.60
CA GLY A 1044 15.02 4.08 20.73
C GLY A 1044 15.12 2.61 21.16
N ILE A 1045 14.05 1.83 20.98
CA ILE A 1045 13.94 0.47 21.54
C ILE A 1045 14.96 -0.52 20.97
N GLY A 1046 15.46 -0.28 19.75
CA GLY A 1046 16.49 -1.11 19.12
C GLY A 1046 17.78 -1.19 19.95
N LEU A 1047 18.11 -0.15 20.72
CA LEU A 1047 19.27 -0.12 21.60
C LEU A 1047 19.14 -1.06 22.81
N ARG A 1048 17.94 -1.58 23.12
CA ARG A 1048 17.76 -2.54 24.21
C ARG A 1048 18.19 -3.96 23.85
N GLN A 1049 18.40 -4.25 22.56
CA GLN A 1049 18.97 -5.53 22.11
C GLN A 1049 20.36 -5.78 22.71
N TYR A 1050 21.12 -4.71 23.01
CA TYR A 1050 22.41 -4.83 23.69
C TYR A 1050 22.31 -5.43 25.10
N GLY A 1051 21.14 -5.35 25.75
CA GLY A 1051 20.85 -5.94 27.06
C GLY A 1051 20.25 -7.34 27.01
N GLN A 1052 20.27 -8.05 25.86
CA GLN A 1052 19.67 -9.38 25.66
C GLN A 1052 18.15 -9.46 25.95
N LYS A 1053 17.45 -8.34 25.92
CA LYS A 1053 15.99 -8.29 26.04
C LYS A 1053 15.34 -8.21 24.66
N ASP A 1054 14.15 -8.81 24.54
CA ASP A 1054 13.35 -8.71 23.32
C ASP A 1054 12.76 -7.28 23.19
N PRO A 1055 13.10 -6.52 22.14
CA PRO A 1055 12.60 -5.15 21.96
C PRO A 1055 11.09 -5.06 21.77
N VAL A 1056 10.44 -6.08 21.23
CA VAL A 1056 8.98 -6.06 21.00
C VAL A 1056 8.25 -6.16 22.34
N ILE A 1057 8.74 -6.98 23.26
CA ILE A 1057 8.17 -7.13 24.61
C ILE A 1057 8.36 -5.84 25.41
N GLU A 1058 9.56 -5.26 25.38
CA GLU A 1058 9.84 -3.99 26.06
C GLU A 1058 9.01 -2.85 25.47
N TYR A 1059 8.90 -2.77 24.14
CA TYR A 1059 8.01 -1.82 23.46
C TYR A 1059 6.56 -1.99 23.92
N LYS A 1060 6.02 -3.21 23.94
CA LYS A 1060 4.64 -3.47 24.40
C LYS A 1060 4.38 -2.94 25.80
N ARG A 1061 5.32 -3.19 26.73
CA ARG A 1061 5.19 -2.76 28.12
C ARG A 1061 5.20 -1.23 28.25
N GLU A 1062 6.13 -0.56 27.60
CA GLU A 1062 6.22 0.91 27.64
C GLU A 1062 5.11 1.60 26.86
N ALA A 1063 4.73 1.05 25.71
CA ALA A 1063 3.61 1.53 24.90
C ALA A 1063 2.31 1.53 25.70
N PHE A 1064 2.07 0.47 26.47
CA PHE A 1064 0.90 0.36 27.34
C PHE A 1064 0.93 1.39 28.47
N GLY A 1065 2.06 1.55 29.17
CA GLY A 1065 2.20 2.57 30.22
C GLY A 1065 1.99 4.00 29.70
N LYS A 1066 2.53 4.32 28.51
CA LYS A 1066 2.31 5.61 27.85
C LYS A 1066 0.85 5.84 27.45
N TYR A 1067 0.18 4.78 26.99
CA TYR A 1067 -1.24 4.86 26.66
C TYR A 1067 -2.11 5.10 27.90
N GLU A 1068 -1.86 4.40 29.01
CA GLU A 1068 -2.57 4.65 30.27
C GLU A 1068 -2.33 6.09 30.77
N GLU A 1069 -1.10 6.60 30.66
CA GLU A 1069 -0.77 7.99 30.99
C GLU A 1069 -1.51 8.99 30.10
N MET A 1070 -1.57 8.72 28.79
CA MET A 1070 -2.32 9.53 27.83
C MET A 1070 -3.82 9.57 28.19
N VAL A 1071 -4.43 8.42 28.47
CA VAL A 1071 -5.86 8.32 28.85
C VAL A 1071 -6.13 9.08 30.15
N ARG A 1072 -5.31 8.90 31.19
CA ARG A 1072 -5.44 9.65 32.46
C ARG A 1072 -5.33 11.15 32.23
N THR A 1073 -4.39 11.57 31.38
CA THR A 1073 -4.18 12.98 31.06
C THR A 1073 -5.35 13.56 30.28
N PHE A 1074 -5.88 12.80 29.30
CA PHE A 1074 -7.11 13.15 28.58
C PHE A 1074 -8.28 13.35 29.54
N GLN A 1075 -8.52 12.40 30.46
CA GLN A 1075 -9.60 12.50 31.44
C GLN A 1075 -9.45 13.73 32.37
N LYS A 1076 -8.24 13.98 32.89
CA LYS A 1076 -7.92 15.16 33.72
C LYS A 1076 -8.17 16.47 32.96
N GLU A 1077 -7.74 16.56 31.70
CA GLU A 1077 -7.92 17.77 30.88
C GLU A 1077 -9.38 18.00 30.48
N VAL A 1078 -10.08 16.96 30.04
CA VAL A 1078 -11.51 17.04 29.71
C VAL A 1078 -12.28 17.54 30.93
N THR A 1079 -12.09 16.93 32.10
CA THR A 1079 -12.74 17.37 33.35
C THR A 1079 -12.42 18.83 33.63
N LYS A 1080 -11.15 19.21 33.60
CA LYS A 1080 -10.73 20.60 33.84
C LYS A 1080 -11.40 21.58 32.86
N LEU A 1081 -11.43 21.27 31.57
CA LEU A 1081 -12.04 22.13 30.54
C LEU A 1081 -13.56 22.18 30.68
N LEU A 1082 -14.20 21.04 30.93
CA LEU A 1082 -15.64 20.91 31.15
C LEU A 1082 -16.11 21.79 32.30
N PHE A 1083 -15.36 21.94 33.39
CA PHE A 1083 -15.76 22.77 34.54
C PHE A 1083 -15.16 24.19 34.54
N ARG A 1084 -14.07 24.48 33.82
CA ARG A 1084 -13.40 25.81 33.86
C ARG A 1084 -13.57 26.69 32.63
N ALA A 1085 -13.79 26.12 31.44
CA ALA A 1085 -13.76 26.91 30.21
C ALA A 1085 -14.84 28.01 30.23
N GLN A 1086 -14.50 29.22 29.81
CA GLN A 1086 -15.47 30.31 29.64
C GLN A 1086 -15.77 30.49 28.15
N LEU A 1087 -17.04 30.48 27.77
CA LEU A 1087 -17.46 30.80 26.41
C LEU A 1087 -17.22 32.29 26.15
N LYS A 1088 -16.13 32.64 25.45
CA LYS A 1088 -16.01 33.96 24.82
C LYS A 1088 -16.76 33.92 23.49
N GLN A 1089 -17.60 34.92 23.23
CA GLN A 1089 -18.15 35.13 21.90
C GLN A 1089 -16.98 35.31 20.91
N ALA A 1090 -16.95 34.52 19.85
CA ALA A 1090 -15.96 34.66 18.80
C ALA A 1090 -16.04 36.07 18.21
N PRO A 1091 -14.93 36.81 18.04
CA PRO A 1091 -14.96 38.01 17.23
C PRO A 1091 -15.39 37.62 15.82
N VAL A 1092 -16.36 38.35 15.27
CA VAL A 1092 -16.86 38.16 13.91
C VAL A 1092 -15.67 38.15 12.97
N ARG A 1093 -15.29 36.96 12.50
CA ARG A 1093 -14.23 36.79 11.50
C ARG A 1093 -14.81 37.33 10.20
N ARG A 1094 -14.58 38.61 9.90
CA ARG A 1094 -14.75 39.14 8.54
C ARG A 1094 -13.91 38.24 7.65
N GLN A 1095 -14.58 37.44 6.83
CA GLN A 1095 -13.91 36.69 5.78
C GLN A 1095 -13.22 37.71 4.88
N ALA A 1096 -11.89 37.77 4.95
CA ALA A 1096 -11.13 38.38 3.87
C ALA A 1096 -11.37 37.51 2.64
N PRO A 1097 -11.63 38.11 1.46
CA PRO A 1097 -11.75 37.34 0.22
C PRO A 1097 -10.46 36.53 0.04
N VAL A 1098 -10.62 35.20 0.02
CA VAL A 1098 -9.56 34.26 -0.32
C VAL A 1098 -9.27 34.46 -1.81
N HIS A 1099 -8.30 35.31 -2.13
CA HIS A 1099 -7.64 35.22 -3.43
C HIS A 1099 -6.81 33.94 -3.41
N ALA A 1100 -7.22 32.96 -4.20
CA ALA A 1100 -6.43 31.78 -4.49
C ALA A 1100 -5.13 32.22 -5.17
N HIS A 1101 -4.01 32.16 -4.46
CA HIS A 1101 -2.71 32.14 -5.10
C HIS A 1101 -2.55 30.79 -5.79
N LYS A 1102 -2.66 30.79 -7.13
CA LYS A 1102 -2.12 29.72 -7.96
C LYS A 1102 -0.61 29.85 -7.95
N ASP A 1103 0.07 28.87 -7.37
CA ASP A 1103 1.48 28.61 -7.66
C ASP A 1103 1.57 27.92 -9.04
N ASP A 1104 1.64 28.71 -10.11
CA ASP A 1104 2.01 28.23 -11.44
C ASP A 1104 3.53 27.98 -11.47
N ALA A 1105 3.93 26.76 -11.14
CA ALA A 1105 5.25 26.25 -11.50
C ALA A 1105 5.26 25.78 -12.96
N SER A 1106 5.28 26.73 -13.91
CA SER A 1106 5.73 26.49 -15.27
C SER A 1106 6.38 27.75 -15.86
N GLY A 1107 7.63 27.99 -15.46
CA GLY A 1107 8.47 29.03 -16.03
C GLY A 1107 9.03 28.62 -17.40
N ILE A 1108 8.28 28.87 -18.47
CA ILE A 1108 8.83 29.06 -19.82
C ILE A 1108 8.15 30.31 -20.40
N PRO A 1109 8.88 31.41 -20.69
CA PRO A 1109 8.26 32.59 -21.26
C PRO A 1109 8.01 32.37 -22.76
N ALA A 1110 6.76 32.12 -23.13
CA ALA A 1110 6.29 32.21 -24.51
C ALA A 1110 5.84 33.64 -24.80
N GLY A 1111 6.29 34.17 -25.94
CA GLY A 1111 6.16 35.57 -26.35
C GLY A 1111 4.73 36.07 -26.49
N GLN A 1112 4.61 37.38 -26.29
CA GLN A 1112 3.43 38.19 -26.52
C GLN A 1112 2.89 38.00 -27.96
N ALA A 1113 1.60 37.69 -28.06
CA ALA A 1113 0.81 37.96 -29.25
C ALA A 1113 -0.55 38.49 -28.80
N GLU A 1114 -0.70 39.81 -28.86
CA GLU A 1114 -1.97 40.52 -28.69
C GLU A 1114 -2.97 40.07 -29.76
N GLN A 1115 -4.21 39.82 -29.36
CA GLN A 1115 -5.35 39.81 -30.30
C GLN A 1115 -5.73 41.26 -30.62
N PRO A 1116 -5.87 41.64 -31.91
CA PRO A 1116 -6.51 42.89 -32.24
C PRO A 1116 -8.02 42.68 -32.43
N THR A 1117 -8.82 43.36 -31.62
CA THR A 1117 -10.20 43.72 -31.99
C THR A 1117 -10.17 45.15 -32.52
N GLY A 1118 -10.56 45.35 -33.78
CA GLY A 1118 -10.64 46.68 -34.38
C GLY A 1118 -10.85 46.63 -35.89
N ALA A 1119 -12.08 46.86 -36.33
CA ALA A 1119 -12.48 46.96 -37.73
C ALA A 1119 -11.86 48.21 -38.42
N PRO A 1120 -11.81 48.25 -39.76
CA PRO A 1120 -10.91 49.13 -40.52
C PRO A 1120 -11.49 50.52 -40.74
N GLY A 1121 -10.60 51.52 -40.79
CA GLY A 1121 -10.95 52.85 -41.27
C GLY A 1121 -9.77 53.80 -41.39
N VAL A 1122 -9.25 53.91 -42.62
CA VAL A 1122 -8.54 55.07 -43.19
C VAL A 1122 -6.99 55.06 -43.15
N ASN A 1123 -6.43 54.65 -44.28
CA ASN A 1123 -5.11 54.98 -44.84
C ASN A 1123 -5.13 56.43 -45.42
N PRO A 1124 -4.04 57.06 -45.90
CA PRO A 1124 -2.59 56.83 -45.70
C PRO A 1124 -1.80 58.14 -45.40
N GLN A 1125 -0.64 58.05 -44.75
CA GLN A 1125 0.60 58.76 -45.13
C GLN A 1125 1.80 58.28 -44.32
#